data_AF-A0A3M7MBB4-F1
#
_entry.id   AF-A0A3M7MBB4-F1
#
_cell.length_a   1.000
_cell.length_b   1.000
_cell.length_c   1.000
_cell.angle_alpha   90.00
_cell.angle_beta   90.00
_cell.angle_gamma   90.00
#
_symmetry.space_group_name_H-M   'P 1'
#
loop_
_entity.id
_entity.type
_entity.pdbx_description
1 polymer ?
#
loop_
_entity_poly.entity_id
_entity_poly.type
_entity_poly.pdbx_seq_one_letter_code
_entity_poly.pdbx_strand_id
1 'polypeptide(L)'
;MVRNDSRHQLNRNMATPTGTDESLSAEAKQPSPSSSHSSTPSIAAKTQKQPPPESKQSLLLRRLSIASFWAVVVFLGLPIWLKTTAIYRAELPLQEMTDWAEGKVCKPVFPLRIAVEAPIPASDAQHLLLTTQHALDDINDFSAHHLRLMLADPPQANASQQVIPDGSSIQSNDRDIALVVRLIPVETGATPRSHLQPYSPTLDVYYSPNQIPSQSSTGSSLATFLAEELRGIFDQEQAQLAHVLSTSSGAHLAKVKALSPEVSAELQRQSTRALKYAPTYHLTFSLFTPSHIPSQWDIETALQKYMSPLLDAFSTISNFTVDTQVQLYATLAPSVRQPEYDEEAKAWMLRKEDLSGFVNAAEWPLSPSIGEGPTVNFILYVPDDAQSPLLIKENAGNSWLIPQWGGVHILNFKETTPEGFVIETPMGLTSEMLAPAMHTFSNQLISLFGLPQSPASLPLRIATLERVRAASLIFSASSTLGALAQVYQKLPSIPVPDNVAQSTHQTIAHLQQACDYLRDGRFTSALEHARAAEVEAEKAFFERSMVGQVYFPDEHKVAVYLPLLGPVAVPLVMAGLKELRTVIKRLVFHAVDKTGKTLVSHAAGTLGLETPTPMNASETLFWIASCTKLVTAIAVLQLVEQGKIPLDDEEWERGVTMSMLLSHTAGFGYQFSDVRTVNRDDKAKDWIEGASGDVNDILGARMVNQPGSAWEYGVSRSIFFYIFSQNHYSQVQVIVIRMYTVTLNDNKQINMDWAGIILERLTSQTLSTYFQTHIFDPLGLTPSTATFFPPPSIQETHLAKMHQRDPTTNVLRERPHLYNGPLTCPPEKQPSFFQSGGAGLWSHPAAYTKLLACLLNAGQSPTTSARILSPASVDLLFTNQIPNQPDFARGNPPPADETLIKHGPEMRGIRRKDGVMAGFLTIERGEETGRGKGTLWWMGLCNCYWWVDRERGGCWYAGRAGAAEWGCGGGGGLGGGGEGGL
;
A
#
# COMPACT_ATOMS: atom_id res chain seq x y z
N MET A 1 -28.08 44.54 -24.07
CA MET A 1 -28.25 45.37 -25.29
C MET A 1 -28.34 44.49 -26.53
N VAL A 2 -28.63 45.07 -27.70
CA VAL A 2 -29.19 44.39 -28.88
C VAL A 2 -28.16 44.26 -30.01
N ARG A 3 -28.12 43.09 -30.71
CA ARG A 3 -27.68 42.77 -32.11
C ARG A 3 -26.42 43.49 -32.71
N ASN A 4 -25.63 42.92 -33.63
CA ASN A 4 -26.06 42.19 -34.83
C ASN A 4 -24.92 41.43 -35.57
N ASP A 5 -25.31 40.73 -36.64
CA ASP A 5 -24.55 39.91 -37.60
C ASP A 5 -23.27 40.46 -38.29
N SER A 6 -22.53 39.49 -38.86
CA SER A 6 -22.02 39.45 -40.26
C SER A 6 -20.50 39.48 -40.57
N ARG A 7 -20.18 38.89 -41.74
CA ARG A 7 -18.85 38.60 -42.31
C ARG A 7 -18.30 39.79 -43.13
N HIS A 8 -16.96 39.96 -43.24
CA HIS A 8 -16.23 39.66 -44.50
C HIS A 8 -14.70 39.83 -44.42
N GLN A 9 -14.02 39.22 -45.41
CA GLN A 9 -12.59 39.25 -45.72
C GLN A 9 -12.15 40.58 -46.35
N LEU A 10 -10.85 40.98 -46.27
CA LEU A 10 -9.93 41.02 -47.44
C LEU A 10 -8.51 41.59 -47.20
N ASN A 11 -7.59 41.12 -48.05
CA ASN A 11 -6.12 41.24 -48.08
C ASN A 11 -5.49 42.64 -48.29
N ARG A 12 -4.21 42.78 -47.87
CA ARG A 12 -3.01 43.17 -48.68
C ARG A 12 -1.74 42.91 -47.82
N ASN A 13 -0.63 42.28 -48.27
CA ASN A 13 0.31 42.48 -49.41
C ASN A 13 1.06 43.82 -49.33
N MET A 14 2.39 43.95 -49.55
CA MET A 14 3.53 43.05 -49.93
C MET A 14 4.86 43.71 -49.42
N ALA A 15 6.14 43.37 -49.70
CA ALA A 15 6.87 42.58 -50.73
C ALA A 15 8.27 42.11 -50.16
N THR A 16 8.89 40.97 -50.52
CA THR A 16 9.91 40.67 -51.60
C THR A 16 11.35 41.24 -51.40
N PRO A 17 12.44 40.76 -52.09
CA PRO A 17 12.59 39.63 -53.06
C PRO A 17 13.78 38.65 -52.83
N THR A 18 13.99 37.74 -53.81
CA THR A 18 15.02 36.66 -54.04
C THR A 18 14.65 35.26 -53.53
N GLY A 19 14.74 34.14 -54.28
CA GLY A 19 15.23 33.85 -55.66
C GLY A 19 16.38 32.83 -55.64
N THR A 20 16.45 31.73 -56.43
CA THR A 20 15.63 31.22 -57.55
C THR A 20 15.65 29.68 -57.66
N ASP A 21 14.72 29.08 -58.41
CA ASP A 21 14.66 27.65 -58.79
C ASP A 21 15.63 27.24 -59.92
N GLU A 22 15.87 25.93 -60.08
CA GLU A 22 15.77 25.14 -61.33
C GLU A 22 15.94 23.62 -61.02
N SER A 23 15.40 22.63 -61.74
CA SER A 23 14.69 22.63 -63.04
C SER A 23 13.66 21.47 -63.18
N LEU A 24 12.55 21.74 -63.87
CA LEU A 24 11.88 20.95 -64.95
C LEU A 24 11.86 19.38 -64.91
N SER A 25 10.83 18.60 -65.27
CA SER A 25 9.37 18.69 -65.54
C SER A 25 8.99 17.78 -66.73
N ALA A 26 8.00 16.88 -66.60
CA ALA A 26 7.33 16.22 -67.74
C ALA A 26 5.94 15.70 -67.35
N GLU A 27 4.97 15.75 -68.27
CA GLU A 27 3.55 15.42 -68.05
C GLU A 27 3.17 14.00 -68.53
N ALA A 28 2.05 13.43 -68.04
CA ALA A 28 0.82 13.18 -68.84
C ALA A 28 -0.08 12.00 -68.36
N LYS A 29 -1.36 12.33 -68.12
CA LYS A 29 -2.63 11.61 -68.38
C LYS A 29 -2.72 10.05 -68.37
N GLN A 30 -3.72 9.54 -67.64
CA GLN A 30 -4.42 8.26 -67.92
C GLN A 30 -5.31 8.37 -69.19
N PRO A 31 -5.67 7.25 -69.87
CA PRO A 31 -6.84 6.45 -69.45
C PRO A 31 -6.66 4.92 -69.59
N SER A 32 -7.72 4.17 -69.27
CA SER A 32 -7.89 2.70 -69.39
C SER A 32 -8.80 2.34 -70.58
N PRO A 33 -9.32 1.10 -70.78
CA PRO A 33 -8.89 -0.25 -70.32
C PRO A 33 -8.78 -1.29 -71.48
N SER A 34 -8.11 -2.44 -71.27
CA SER A 34 -8.39 -3.67 -72.04
C SER A 34 -7.98 -4.96 -71.32
N SER A 35 -8.40 -6.11 -71.87
CA SER A 35 -8.57 -7.40 -71.20
C SER A 35 -7.39 -8.39 -71.29
N SER A 36 -7.32 -9.30 -70.31
CA SER A 36 -7.23 -10.77 -70.46
C SER A 36 -6.00 -11.54 -69.90
N HIS A 37 -6.31 -12.76 -69.44
CA HIS A 37 -5.48 -13.97 -69.23
C HIS A 37 -4.12 -13.93 -68.51
N SER A 38 -4.19 -14.25 -67.21
CA SER A 38 -3.52 -15.42 -66.57
C SER A 38 -2.19 -15.96 -67.13
N SER A 39 -1.11 -15.82 -66.34
CA SER A 39 -0.11 -16.90 -66.15
C SER A 39 0.71 -16.68 -64.87
N THR A 40 1.10 -17.78 -64.22
CA THR A 40 1.93 -17.78 -63.00
C THR A 40 3.32 -18.34 -63.30
N PRO A 41 4.41 -17.70 -62.82
CA PRO A 41 5.70 -18.37 -62.65
C PRO A 41 6.13 -18.43 -61.18
N SER A 42 6.94 -19.42 -60.84
CA SER A 42 7.44 -19.68 -59.48
C SER A 42 8.69 -18.85 -59.14
N ILE A 43 8.91 -18.60 -57.84
CA ILE A 43 10.11 -17.94 -57.33
C ILE A 43 10.95 -18.96 -56.55
N ALA A 44 12.20 -19.17 -56.98
CA ALA A 44 13.16 -20.01 -56.27
C ALA A 44 13.73 -19.28 -55.03
N ALA A 45 13.92 -20.04 -53.93
CA ALA A 45 14.43 -19.49 -52.68
C ALA A 45 15.92 -19.10 -52.78
N LYS A 46 16.27 -17.91 -52.25
CA LYS A 46 17.67 -17.47 -52.08
C LYS A 46 18.16 -17.76 -50.66
N THR A 47 19.22 -18.54 -50.53
CA THR A 47 19.87 -18.83 -49.25
C THR A 47 20.55 -17.58 -48.69
N GLN A 48 20.20 -17.16 -47.46
CA GLN A 48 20.89 -16.06 -46.78
C GLN A 48 22.24 -16.53 -46.22
N LYS A 49 23.32 -15.81 -46.53
CA LYS A 49 24.60 -15.93 -45.80
C LYS A 49 24.45 -15.24 -44.44
N GLN A 50 24.83 -15.93 -43.36
CA GLN A 50 24.97 -15.32 -42.04
C GLN A 50 26.27 -14.50 -41.95
N PRO A 51 26.31 -13.43 -41.13
CA PRO A 51 27.54 -12.68 -40.86
C PRO A 51 28.54 -13.50 -40.01
N PRO A 52 29.84 -13.15 -40.02
CA PRO A 52 30.86 -13.83 -39.21
C PRO A 52 30.65 -13.63 -37.70
N PRO A 53 31.14 -14.56 -36.86
CA PRO A 53 30.96 -14.50 -35.40
C PRO A 53 31.67 -13.31 -34.74
N GLU A 54 31.02 -12.70 -33.75
CA GLU A 54 31.59 -11.59 -32.96
C GLU A 54 32.82 -12.04 -32.16
N SER A 55 33.84 -11.17 -32.07
CA SER A 55 35.05 -11.47 -31.30
C SER A 55 34.80 -11.48 -29.78
N LYS A 56 35.61 -12.24 -29.04
CA LYS A 56 35.55 -12.28 -27.57
C LYS A 56 35.85 -10.90 -26.93
N GLN A 57 36.63 -10.04 -27.60
CA GLN A 57 36.89 -8.67 -27.16
C GLN A 57 35.67 -7.74 -27.39
N SER A 58 35.02 -7.81 -28.56
CA SER A 58 33.83 -6.99 -28.85
C SER A 58 32.64 -7.34 -27.95
N LEU A 59 32.48 -8.61 -27.57
CA LEU A 59 31.49 -9.05 -26.58
C LEU A 59 31.77 -8.46 -25.18
N LEU A 60 33.03 -8.44 -24.75
CA LEU A 60 33.43 -7.89 -23.44
C LEU A 60 33.26 -6.36 -23.41
N LEU A 61 33.70 -5.66 -24.47
CA LEU A 61 33.50 -4.23 -24.63
C LEU A 61 32.01 -3.86 -24.60
N ARG A 62 31.17 -4.55 -25.39
CA ARG A 62 29.72 -4.33 -25.44
C ARG A 62 29.06 -4.53 -24.06
N ARG A 63 29.48 -5.54 -23.30
CA ARG A 63 29.01 -5.76 -21.92
C ARG A 63 29.40 -4.62 -20.98
N LEU A 64 30.65 -4.16 -21.03
CA LEU A 64 31.12 -3.03 -20.23
C LEU A 64 30.38 -1.73 -20.60
N SER A 65 30.15 -1.45 -21.89
CA SER A 65 29.37 -0.28 -22.32
C SER A 65 27.91 -0.33 -21.85
N ILE A 66 27.23 -1.48 -21.99
CA ILE A 66 25.85 -1.64 -21.49
C ILE A 66 25.82 -1.46 -19.97
N ALA A 67 26.79 -2.03 -19.24
CA ALA A 67 26.90 -1.87 -17.80
C ALA A 67 27.19 -0.42 -17.38
N SER A 68 28.03 0.33 -18.11
CA SER A 68 28.30 1.74 -17.80
C SER A 68 27.09 2.64 -18.04
N PHE A 69 26.30 2.39 -19.10
CA PHE A 69 25.04 3.11 -19.29
C PHE A 69 24.05 2.83 -18.16
N TRP A 70 23.87 1.57 -17.77
CA TRP A 70 23.00 1.22 -16.64
C TRP A 70 23.52 1.77 -15.30
N ALA A 71 24.84 1.81 -15.08
CA ALA A 71 25.42 2.46 -13.89
C ALA A 71 25.11 3.96 -13.84
N VAL A 72 25.26 4.69 -14.96
CA VAL A 72 24.87 6.11 -15.03
C VAL A 72 23.38 6.29 -14.81
N VAL A 73 22.52 5.45 -15.41
CA VAL A 73 21.06 5.52 -15.22
C VAL A 73 20.67 5.26 -13.77
N VAL A 74 21.31 4.30 -13.07
CA VAL A 74 20.95 3.94 -11.68
C VAL A 74 21.55 4.88 -10.65
N PHE A 75 22.81 5.30 -10.79
CA PHE A 75 23.52 6.11 -9.77
C PHE A 75 23.41 7.62 -9.97
N LEU A 76 23.11 8.10 -11.19
CA LEU A 76 22.95 9.53 -11.51
C LEU A 76 21.57 9.84 -12.07
N GLY A 77 21.12 9.09 -13.08
CA GLY A 77 19.84 9.32 -13.75
C GLY A 77 18.64 9.27 -12.78
N LEU A 78 18.45 8.13 -12.10
CA LEU A 78 17.32 7.91 -11.20
C LEU A 78 17.32 8.86 -9.99
N PRO A 79 18.44 9.12 -9.26
CA PRO A 79 18.44 10.04 -8.13
C PRO A 79 18.23 11.50 -8.53
N ILE A 80 18.80 11.95 -9.66
CA ILE A 80 18.55 13.29 -10.19
C ILE A 80 17.10 13.41 -10.62
N TRP A 81 16.59 12.45 -11.40
CA TRP A 81 15.19 12.39 -11.83
C TRP A 81 14.24 12.54 -10.64
N LEU A 82 14.33 11.65 -9.65
CA LEU A 82 13.49 11.67 -8.45
C LEU A 82 13.57 13.03 -7.72
N LYS A 83 14.76 13.63 -7.62
CA LYS A 83 14.92 14.96 -7.00
C LYS A 83 14.34 16.11 -7.83
N THR A 84 14.33 16.00 -9.16
CA THR A 84 13.80 17.03 -10.08
C THR A 84 12.31 16.88 -10.40
N THR A 85 11.72 15.69 -10.23
CA THR A 85 10.28 15.44 -10.45
C THR A 85 9.47 15.33 -9.16
N ALA A 86 10.14 15.38 -8.00
CA ALA A 86 9.51 15.58 -6.70
C ALA A 86 8.90 16.98 -6.63
N ILE A 87 7.70 17.07 -6.05
CA ILE A 87 7.02 18.32 -5.78
C ILE A 87 7.47 18.80 -4.39
N TYR A 88 7.85 20.07 -4.26
CA TYR A 88 8.28 20.61 -2.96
C TYR A 88 7.09 20.67 -1.99
N ARG A 89 7.33 20.18 -0.77
CA ARG A 89 6.36 20.15 0.32
C ARG A 89 7.10 20.41 1.63
N ALA A 90 6.75 21.51 2.31
CA ALA A 90 7.15 21.76 3.68
C ALA A 90 6.56 20.69 4.60
N GLU A 91 7.32 20.27 5.61
CA GLU A 91 6.86 19.30 6.60
C GLU A 91 5.86 19.97 7.57
N LEU A 92 4.73 19.30 7.82
CA LEU A 92 3.70 19.76 8.77
C LEU A 92 3.69 18.87 10.02
N PRO A 93 3.40 19.40 11.22
CA PRO A 93 3.33 18.64 12.47
C PRO A 93 2.03 17.80 12.56
N LEU A 94 1.88 16.84 11.64
CA LEU A 94 0.62 16.10 11.41
C LEU A 94 0.03 15.49 12.68
N GLN A 95 0.87 14.93 13.56
CA GLN A 95 0.42 14.31 14.81
C GLN A 95 -0.26 15.33 15.72
N GLU A 96 0.36 16.49 15.93
CA GLU A 96 -0.21 17.58 16.73
C GLU A 96 -1.49 18.12 16.11
N MET A 97 -1.51 18.31 14.78
CA MET A 97 -2.72 18.73 14.04
C MET A 97 -3.88 17.74 14.25
N THR A 98 -3.63 16.43 14.22
CA THR A 98 -4.65 15.42 14.51
C THR A 98 -5.04 15.37 15.99
N ASP A 99 -4.09 15.55 16.91
CA ASP A 99 -4.39 15.51 18.35
C ASP A 99 -5.17 16.75 18.83
N TRP A 100 -5.00 17.89 18.15
CA TRP A 100 -5.87 19.06 18.26
C TRP A 100 -7.27 18.78 17.69
N ALA A 101 -7.36 18.29 16.45
CA ALA A 101 -8.64 18.00 15.79
C ALA A 101 -9.49 16.95 16.54
N GLU A 102 -8.86 15.97 17.19
CA GLU A 102 -9.54 14.95 18.00
C GLU A 102 -9.84 15.41 19.44
N GLY A 103 -9.47 16.63 19.84
CA GLY A 103 -9.74 17.18 21.18
C GLY A 103 -8.92 16.53 22.31
N LYS A 104 -7.75 15.95 21.99
CA LYS A 104 -6.86 15.33 23.00
C LYS A 104 -6.06 16.38 23.77
N VAL A 105 -5.54 17.40 23.08
CA VAL A 105 -4.64 18.41 23.64
C VAL A 105 -5.39 19.38 24.56
N CYS A 106 -6.51 19.92 24.09
CA CYS A 106 -7.29 20.90 24.82
C CYS A 106 -8.64 20.34 25.28
N LYS A 107 -8.87 20.40 26.59
CA LYS A 107 -10.17 20.16 27.22
C LYS A 107 -10.61 21.51 27.81
N PRO A 108 -11.52 22.26 27.16
CA PRO A 108 -11.90 23.57 27.64
C PRO A 108 -12.61 23.46 28.99
N VAL A 109 -12.21 24.32 29.92
CA VAL A 109 -12.81 24.49 31.24
C VAL A 109 -13.06 25.97 31.44
N PHE A 110 -14.19 26.31 32.07
CA PHE A 110 -14.68 27.67 32.26
C PHE A 110 -14.80 27.94 33.77
N PRO A 111 -13.72 28.37 34.45
CA PRO A 111 -13.73 28.70 35.87
C PRO A 111 -14.18 30.16 36.07
N LEU A 112 -15.49 30.36 36.27
CA LEU A 112 -16.09 31.66 36.53
C LEU A 112 -15.75 32.10 37.96
N ARG A 113 -14.92 33.13 38.11
CA ARG A 113 -14.64 33.77 39.41
C ARG A 113 -15.81 34.67 39.81
N ILE A 114 -16.34 34.46 41.00
CA ILE A 114 -17.44 35.27 41.56
C ILE A 114 -16.93 35.95 42.83
N ALA A 115 -16.88 37.28 42.83
CA ALA A 115 -16.44 38.07 43.97
C ALA A 115 -17.62 38.37 44.89
N VAL A 116 -17.45 38.19 46.20
CA VAL A 116 -18.50 38.44 47.21
C VAL A 116 -18.12 39.64 48.09
N GLU A 117 -18.86 40.74 47.93
CA GLU A 117 -18.82 41.91 48.80
C GLU A 117 -19.69 41.62 50.03
N ALA A 118 -19.06 41.30 51.17
CA ALA A 118 -19.73 40.90 52.40
C ALA A 118 -19.42 41.86 53.57
N PRO A 119 -20.35 42.70 54.05
CA PRO A 119 -20.14 43.63 55.16
C PRO A 119 -20.27 42.94 56.53
N ILE A 120 -19.56 41.81 56.70
CA ILE A 120 -19.59 40.94 57.89
C ILE A 120 -18.16 40.55 58.29
N PRO A 121 -17.91 40.00 59.50
CA PRO A 121 -16.57 39.59 59.91
C PRO A 121 -15.93 38.58 58.93
N ALA A 122 -14.63 38.75 58.65
CA ALA A 122 -13.94 37.98 57.61
C ALA A 122 -13.97 36.46 57.84
N SER A 123 -13.98 35.99 59.10
CA SER A 123 -14.15 34.58 59.46
C SER A 123 -15.49 34.02 58.98
N ASP A 124 -16.54 34.81 59.10
CA ASP A 124 -17.93 34.38 58.90
C ASP A 124 -18.30 34.50 57.42
N ALA A 125 -17.70 35.48 56.73
CA ALA A 125 -17.67 35.55 55.27
C ALA A 125 -16.92 34.35 54.66
N GLN A 126 -15.75 33.97 55.20
CA GLN A 126 -15.02 32.77 54.77
C GLN A 126 -15.83 31.49 55.01
N HIS A 127 -16.50 31.37 56.16
CA HIS A 127 -17.38 30.22 56.44
C HIS A 127 -18.56 30.16 55.46
N LEU A 128 -19.27 31.28 55.24
CA LEU A 128 -20.36 31.39 54.27
C LEU A 128 -19.90 31.06 52.84
N LEU A 129 -18.73 31.55 52.42
CA LEU A 129 -18.11 31.22 51.13
C LEU A 129 -17.87 29.71 50.99
N LEU A 130 -17.31 29.05 52.00
CA LEU A 130 -17.07 27.61 52.00
C LEU A 130 -18.37 26.81 51.93
N THR A 131 -19.38 27.13 52.76
CA THR A 131 -20.69 26.45 52.72
C THR A 131 -21.38 26.63 51.36
N THR A 132 -21.29 27.83 50.77
CA THR A 132 -21.90 28.12 49.45
C THR A 132 -21.14 27.42 48.32
N GLN A 133 -19.80 27.36 48.39
CA GLN A 133 -18.98 26.65 47.40
C GLN A 133 -19.26 25.14 47.44
N HIS A 134 -19.39 24.53 48.62
CA HIS A 134 -19.82 23.13 48.75
C HIS A 134 -21.19 22.90 48.10
N ALA A 135 -22.19 23.73 48.44
CA ALA A 135 -23.52 23.62 47.82
C ALA A 135 -23.50 23.82 46.29
N LEU A 136 -22.60 24.65 45.76
CA LEU A 136 -22.41 24.83 44.31
C LEU A 136 -21.75 23.61 43.63
N ASP A 137 -20.70 23.05 44.23
CA ASP A 137 -20.03 21.86 43.67
C ASP A 137 -20.91 20.60 43.78
N ASP A 138 -21.71 20.45 44.85
CA ASP A 138 -22.67 19.34 45.04
C ASP A 138 -23.83 19.36 44.00
N ILE A 139 -24.17 20.54 43.47
CA ILE A 139 -25.28 20.74 42.52
C ILE A 139 -24.79 20.75 41.05
N ASN A 140 -23.46 20.75 40.80
CA ASN A 140 -22.92 20.96 39.46
C ASN A 140 -22.71 19.68 38.64
N ASP A 141 -23.68 19.37 37.78
CA ASP A 141 -23.63 18.22 36.85
C ASP A 141 -22.59 18.33 35.71
N PHE A 142 -21.98 19.50 35.46
CA PHE A 142 -21.15 19.74 34.26
C PHE A 142 -19.69 20.08 34.61
N SER A 143 -18.81 19.08 34.54
CA SER A 143 -17.39 19.17 34.93
C SER A 143 -16.49 20.04 34.03
N ALA A 144 -17.05 20.81 33.10
CA ALA A 144 -16.33 21.82 32.32
C ALA A 144 -16.68 23.26 32.74
N HIS A 145 -17.77 23.48 33.47
CA HIS A 145 -18.18 24.81 33.95
C HIS A 145 -18.12 24.84 35.47
N HIS A 146 -17.42 25.81 36.05
CA HIS A 146 -17.21 25.88 37.50
C HIS A 146 -17.41 27.30 38.01
N LEU A 147 -18.38 27.48 38.91
CA LEU A 147 -18.49 28.70 39.70
C LEU A 147 -17.51 28.62 40.88
N ARG A 148 -16.62 29.60 40.99
CA ARG A 148 -15.56 29.66 42.01
C ARG A 148 -15.69 30.96 42.80
N LEU A 149 -16.17 30.85 44.02
CA LEU A 149 -16.40 31.98 44.91
C LEU A 149 -15.09 32.49 45.51
N MET A 150 -14.96 33.81 45.63
CA MET A 150 -13.87 34.47 46.35
C MET A 150 -14.41 35.69 47.11
N LEU A 151 -13.75 36.06 48.21
CA LEU A 151 -14.04 37.33 48.88
C LEU A 151 -13.58 38.48 47.97
N ALA A 152 -14.35 39.57 47.92
CA ALA A 152 -13.88 40.82 47.32
C ALA A 152 -12.78 41.45 48.21
N ASP A 153 -11.76 42.05 47.58
CA ASP A 153 -10.78 42.85 48.32
C ASP A 153 -11.46 44.09 48.95
N PRO A 154 -11.11 44.49 50.18
CA PRO A 154 -11.74 45.63 50.83
C PRO A 154 -11.46 46.92 50.03
N PRO A 155 -12.47 47.76 49.75
CA PRO A 155 -12.31 48.92 48.88
C PRO A 155 -11.30 49.91 49.45
N GLN A 156 -10.23 50.19 48.69
CA GLN A 156 -9.25 51.18 49.08
C GLN A 156 -9.90 52.57 49.13
N ALA A 157 -9.78 53.25 50.27
CA ALA A 157 -10.60 54.41 50.64
C ALA A 157 -10.44 55.68 49.77
N ASN A 158 -9.62 55.64 48.71
CA ASN A 158 -9.36 56.73 47.79
C ASN A 158 -10.04 56.57 46.41
N ALA A 159 -10.77 55.47 46.15
CA ALA A 159 -11.40 55.20 44.85
C ALA A 159 -12.68 56.01 44.58
N SER A 160 -13.16 56.82 45.53
CA SER A 160 -14.49 57.46 45.52
C SER A 160 -14.55 58.83 44.83
N GLN A 161 -13.53 59.24 44.08
CA GLN A 161 -13.47 60.57 43.42
C GLN A 161 -13.00 60.56 41.95
N GLN A 162 -13.09 59.44 41.22
CA GLN A 162 -12.91 59.42 39.77
C GLN A 162 -14.10 58.76 39.06
N VAL A 163 -15.14 59.57 38.81
CA VAL A 163 -16.12 59.29 37.74
C VAL A 163 -15.49 59.77 36.43
N ILE A 164 -14.95 58.83 35.66
CA ILE A 164 -14.48 59.05 34.28
C ILE A 164 -15.58 58.52 33.35
N PRO A 165 -15.98 59.24 32.28
CA PRO A 165 -17.10 58.80 31.42
C PRO A 165 -16.81 57.54 30.58
N ASP A 166 -15.54 57.23 30.38
CA ASP A 166 -15.07 56.16 29.49
C ASP A 166 -14.83 54.86 30.28
N GLY A 167 -15.45 53.76 29.85
CA GLY A 167 -15.57 52.50 30.61
C GLY A 167 -14.31 51.63 30.71
N SER A 168 -13.12 52.22 30.91
CA SER A 168 -11.82 51.52 30.91
C SER A 168 -11.05 51.68 32.23
N SER A 169 -11.56 51.08 33.31
CA SER A 169 -10.86 51.01 34.60
C SER A 169 -9.70 50.00 34.54
N ILE A 170 -8.46 50.47 34.44
CA ILE A 170 -7.26 49.62 34.42
C ILE A 170 -6.78 49.29 35.86
N GLN A 171 -6.45 48.01 36.06
CA GLN A 171 -5.67 47.43 37.17
C GLN A 171 -6.23 47.45 38.61
N SER A 172 -6.89 46.35 38.96
CA SER A 172 -6.60 45.64 40.21
C SER A 172 -6.48 44.11 39.98
N ASN A 173 -5.25 43.60 39.97
CA ASN A 173 -4.84 42.19 40.06
C ASN A 173 -5.56 41.12 39.20
N ASP A 174 -5.17 41.04 37.92
CA ASP A 174 -4.85 39.76 37.22
C ASP A 174 -5.95 38.66 37.15
N ARG A 175 -7.22 39.03 37.37
CA ARG A 175 -8.34 38.08 37.49
C ARG A 175 -9.64 38.66 36.94
N ASP A 176 -10.10 38.15 35.81
CA ASP A 176 -11.45 38.45 35.31
C ASP A 176 -12.50 37.94 36.32
N ILE A 177 -13.39 38.84 36.76
CA ILE A 177 -14.51 38.55 37.66
C ILE A 177 -15.78 38.44 36.81
N ALA A 178 -16.43 37.28 36.86
CA ALA A 178 -17.64 37.00 36.06
C ALA A 178 -18.92 37.58 36.67
N LEU A 179 -18.96 37.77 37.99
CA LEU A 179 -20.09 38.34 38.73
C LEU A 179 -19.61 38.89 40.08
N VAL A 180 -20.16 40.04 40.50
CA VAL A 180 -20.03 40.55 41.88
C VAL A 180 -21.33 40.30 42.63
N VAL A 181 -21.27 39.64 43.78
CA VAL A 181 -22.40 39.41 44.68
C VAL A 181 -22.27 40.35 45.88
N ARG A 182 -23.25 41.23 46.10
CA ARG A 182 -23.26 42.17 47.21
C ARG A 182 -24.26 41.76 48.28
N LEU A 183 -23.78 41.45 49.48
CA LEU A 183 -24.65 41.10 50.60
C LEU A 183 -25.13 42.39 51.30
N ILE A 184 -26.42 42.69 51.21
CA ILE A 184 -27.05 43.87 51.80
C ILE A 184 -27.88 43.45 53.04
N PRO A 185 -27.51 43.85 54.26
CA PRO A 185 -28.29 43.53 55.45
C PRO A 185 -29.62 44.31 55.46
N VAL A 186 -30.72 43.64 55.80
CA VAL A 186 -32.06 44.24 55.87
C VAL A 186 -32.79 43.80 57.14
N GLU A 187 -33.39 44.75 57.84
CA GLU A 187 -34.14 44.52 59.09
C GLU A 187 -35.60 44.10 58.86
N THR A 188 -36.22 44.51 57.74
CA THR A 188 -37.64 44.26 57.45
C THR A 188 -37.90 43.78 56.02
N GLY A 189 -38.74 42.75 55.87
CA GLY A 189 -39.15 42.17 54.59
C GLY A 189 -38.80 40.68 54.45
N ALA A 190 -39.20 40.08 53.33
CA ALA A 190 -38.83 38.70 53.00
C ALA A 190 -37.33 38.60 52.69
N THR A 191 -36.63 37.72 53.40
CA THR A 191 -35.20 37.44 53.24
C THR A 191 -34.94 35.93 53.39
N PRO A 192 -33.98 35.34 52.64
CA PRO A 192 -33.17 35.99 51.62
C PRO A 192 -33.97 36.32 50.35
N ARG A 193 -33.51 37.33 49.59
CA ARG A 193 -34.00 37.65 48.24
C ARG A 193 -32.90 38.31 47.40
N SER A 194 -32.96 38.17 46.09
CA SER A 194 -31.98 38.70 45.15
C SER A 194 -32.52 39.85 44.30
N HIS A 195 -31.62 40.60 43.68
CA HIS A 195 -31.89 41.47 42.54
C HIS A 195 -30.64 41.55 41.65
N LEU A 196 -30.76 41.13 40.40
CA LEU A 196 -29.68 41.23 39.42
C LEU A 196 -29.79 42.56 38.66
N GLN A 197 -28.71 43.34 38.65
CA GLN A 197 -28.65 44.63 37.97
C GLN A 197 -28.70 44.45 36.43
N PRO A 198 -29.60 45.12 35.69
CA PRO A 198 -29.70 44.96 34.23
C PRO A 198 -28.49 45.46 33.42
N TYR A 199 -27.75 46.42 33.99
CA TYR A 199 -26.66 47.14 33.31
C TYR A 199 -25.27 46.91 33.92
N SER A 200 -25.14 46.07 34.95
CA SER A 200 -23.85 45.66 35.53
C SER A 200 -23.86 44.17 35.88
N PRO A 201 -22.68 43.51 35.94
CA PRO A 201 -22.56 42.13 36.41
C PRO A 201 -22.61 42.08 37.95
N THR A 202 -23.70 42.58 38.54
CA THR A 202 -23.86 42.73 40.00
C THR A 202 -25.18 42.12 40.47
N LEU A 203 -25.09 41.21 41.45
CA LEU A 203 -26.21 40.59 42.13
C LEU A 203 -26.31 41.15 43.57
N ASP A 204 -27.28 42.02 43.82
CA ASP A 204 -27.57 42.50 45.18
C ASP A 204 -28.43 41.45 45.91
N VAL A 205 -27.94 40.92 47.03
CA VAL A 205 -28.58 39.86 47.83
C VAL A 205 -28.93 40.42 49.20
N TYR A 206 -30.23 40.50 49.48
CA TYR A 206 -30.77 41.08 50.71
C TYR A 206 -31.01 39.97 51.73
N TYR A 207 -30.35 40.07 52.89
CA TYR A 207 -30.34 39.04 53.93
C TYR A 207 -30.65 39.62 55.31
N SER A 208 -31.20 38.81 56.22
CA SER A 208 -31.31 39.16 57.64
C SER A 208 -30.04 38.73 58.39
N PRO A 209 -29.48 39.52 59.32
CA PRO A 209 -28.30 39.14 60.09
C PRO A 209 -28.40 37.77 60.79
N ASN A 210 -29.60 37.32 61.14
CA ASN A 210 -29.88 36.01 61.74
C ASN A 210 -29.66 34.83 60.78
N GLN A 211 -29.39 35.07 59.49
CA GLN A 211 -29.19 34.06 58.44
C GLN A 211 -27.70 33.81 58.13
N ILE A 212 -26.78 34.52 58.77
CA ILE A 212 -25.34 34.24 58.71
C ILE A 212 -25.08 32.88 59.42
N PRO A 213 -24.40 31.91 58.79
CA PRO A 213 -24.09 30.64 59.44
C PRO A 213 -23.11 30.81 60.60
N SER A 214 -23.44 30.26 61.77
CA SER A 214 -22.47 30.11 62.84
C SER A 214 -21.37 29.12 62.41
N GLN A 215 -20.16 29.31 62.92
CA GLN A 215 -19.00 28.42 62.65
C GLN A 215 -19.19 26.98 63.18
N SER A 216 -20.30 26.70 63.87
CA SER A 216 -20.73 25.39 64.35
C SER A 216 -21.88 24.76 63.53
N SER A 217 -22.39 25.47 62.51
CA SER A 217 -23.53 25.02 61.69
C SER A 217 -23.07 24.42 60.36
N THR A 218 -23.51 23.20 60.06
CA THR A 218 -23.14 22.44 58.85
C THR A 218 -24.01 22.77 57.62
N GLY A 219 -24.91 23.73 57.73
CA GLY A 219 -25.81 24.14 56.66
C GLY A 219 -26.38 25.54 56.91
N SER A 220 -26.71 26.25 55.83
CA SER A 220 -27.15 27.65 55.86
C SER A 220 -28.19 27.91 54.80
N SER A 221 -29.35 28.45 55.19
CA SER A 221 -30.38 28.86 54.23
C SER A 221 -29.89 29.96 53.28
N LEU A 222 -29.00 30.85 53.74
CA LEU A 222 -28.37 31.87 52.90
C LEU A 222 -27.38 31.24 51.90
N ALA A 223 -26.59 30.24 52.30
CA ALA A 223 -25.68 29.54 51.38
C ALA A 223 -26.44 28.73 50.32
N THR A 224 -27.50 28.00 50.71
CA THR A 224 -28.34 27.27 49.75
C THR A 224 -29.01 28.24 48.76
N PHE A 225 -29.60 29.34 49.25
CA PHE A 225 -30.19 30.37 48.39
C PHE A 225 -29.17 30.96 47.41
N LEU A 226 -27.96 31.33 47.88
CA LEU A 226 -26.88 31.82 47.03
C LEU A 226 -26.48 30.80 45.96
N ALA A 227 -26.37 29.51 46.31
CA ALA A 227 -26.02 28.47 45.35
C ALA A 227 -27.11 28.27 44.27
N GLU A 228 -28.39 28.32 44.65
CA GLU A 228 -29.51 28.17 43.71
C GLU A 228 -29.67 29.37 42.77
N GLU A 229 -29.52 30.60 43.28
CA GLU A 229 -29.54 31.83 42.47
C GLU A 229 -28.37 31.89 41.49
N LEU A 230 -27.15 31.58 41.94
CA LEU A 230 -25.96 31.58 41.08
C LEU A 230 -26.04 30.49 40.00
N ARG A 231 -26.59 29.32 40.31
CA ARG A 231 -26.94 28.32 39.28
C ARG A 231 -27.96 28.90 38.28
N GLY A 232 -29.04 29.51 38.77
CA GLY A 232 -30.11 30.06 37.92
C GLY A 232 -29.63 31.14 36.94
N ILE A 233 -28.68 31.97 37.35
CA ILE A 233 -28.06 33.01 36.52
C ILE A 233 -27.24 32.41 35.36
N PHE A 234 -26.58 31.27 35.58
CA PHE A 234 -25.65 30.67 34.60
C PHE A 234 -26.16 29.40 33.90
N ASP A 235 -27.35 28.86 34.20
CA ASP A 235 -27.83 27.62 33.55
C ASP A 235 -28.00 27.75 32.02
N GLN A 236 -28.42 28.92 31.50
CA GLN A 236 -28.46 29.13 30.04
C GLN A 236 -27.06 29.18 29.40
N GLU A 237 -26.06 29.73 30.09
CA GLU A 237 -24.64 29.64 29.66
C GLU A 237 -24.15 28.19 29.70
N GLN A 238 -24.45 27.47 30.77
CA GLN A 238 -24.08 26.07 30.96
C GLN A 238 -24.67 25.20 29.84
N ALA A 239 -25.92 25.44 29.46
CA ALA A 239 -26.60 24.76 28.35
C ALA A 239 -26.01 25.14 26.98
N GLN A 240 -25.72 26.42 26.72
CA GLN A 240 -25.07 26.85 25.47
C GLN A 240 -23.67 26.25 25.30
N LEU A 241 -22.85 26.24 26.36
CA LEU A 241 -21.52 25.62 26.35
C LEU A 241 -21.62 24.11 26.14
N ALA A 242 -22.51 23.41 26.85
CA ALA A 242 -22.75 21.97 26.64
C ALA A 242 -23.21 21.65 25.21
N HIS A 243 -24.02 22.50 24.58
CA HIS A 243 -24.43 22.33 23.19
C HIS A 243 -23.24 22.47 22.22
N VAL A 244 -22.38 23.48 22.40
CA VAL A 244 -21.15 23.62 21.59
C VAL A 244 -20.23 22.40 21.78
N LEU A 245 -19.93 21.99 23.02
CA LEU A 245 -19.07 20.84 23.30
C LEU A 245 -19.62 19.51 22.76
N SER A 246 -20.95 19.36 22.66
CA SER A 246 -21.58 18.14 22.12
C SER A 246 -21.72 18.13 20.59
N THR A 247 -21.66 19.29 19.93
CA THR A 247 -21.75 19.41 18.46
C THR A 247 -20.38 19.49 17.77
N SER A 248 -19.34 19.95 18.48
CA SER A 248 -17.94 19.80 18.06
C SER A 248 -17.53 18.33 18.07
N SER A 249 -17.22 17.75 16.89
CA SER A 249 -16.98 16.31 16.71
C SER A 249 -15.66 15.81 17.30
N GLY A 250 -15.63 15.56 18.62
CA GLY A 250 -14.51 14.91 19.32
C GLY A 250 -15.01 13.84 20.29
N ALA A 251 -14.67 12.57 20.04
CA ALA A 251 -15.30 11.40 20.69
C ALA A 251 -14.99 11.20 22.20
N HIS A 252 -14.31 12.16 22.86
CA HIS A 252 -13.83 12.03 24.23
C HIS A 252 -13.98 13.30 25.11
N LEU A 253 -14.85 14.26 24.74
CA LEU A 253 -15.24 15.32 25.67
C LEU A 253 -16.01 14.74 26.86
N ALA A 254 -15.48 14.95 28.07
CA ALA A 254 -15.89 14.23 29.27
C ALA A 254 -17.27 14.68 29.78
N LYS A 255 -18.16 13.70 30.05
CA LYS A 255 -19.48 13.88 30.70
C LYS A 255 -20.18 15.21 30.35
N VAL A 256 -20.39 15.47 29.06
CA VAL A 256 -21.21 16.62 28.66
C VAL A 256 -22.63 16.44 29.23
N LYS A 257 -23.16 17.47 29.90
CA LYS A 257 -24.51 17.48 30.49
C LYS A 257 -25.52 17.07 29.43
N ALA A 258 -26.25 15.98 29.65
CA ALA A 258 -27.23 15.46 28.70
C ALA A 258 -28.42 16.44 28.60
N LEU A 259 -28.38 17.32 27.59
CA LEU A 259 -29.41 18.31 27.35
C LEU A 259 -30.73 17.63 26.97
N SER A 260 -31.86 18.21 27.38
CA SER A 260 -33.17 17.76 26.93
C SER A 260 -33.30 17.99 25.40
N PRO A 261 -34.11 17.17 24.68
CA PRO A 261 -34.31 17.36 23.25
C PRO A 261 -34.94 18.72 22.91
N GLU A 262 -35.76 19.26 23.82
CA GLU A 262 -36.40 20.58 23.68
C GLU A 262 -35.39 21.73 23.76
N VAL A 263 -34.53 21.73 24.79
CA VAL A 263 -33.45 22.72 24.92
C VAL A 263 -32.46 22.61 23.76
N SER A 264 -32.13 21.39 23.35
CA SER A 264 -31.24 21.14 22.20
C SER A 264 -31.81 21.71 20.89
N ALA A 265 -33.11 21.52 20.66
CA ALA A 265 -33.80 22.05 19.47
C ALA A 265 -33.88 23.59 19.47
N GLU A 266 -34.11 24.21 20.63
CA GLU A 266 -34.17 25.67 20.73
C GLU A 266 -32.77 26.33 20.59
N LEU A 267 -31.74 25.74 21.19
CA LEU A 267 -30.35 26.16 20.97
C LEU A 267 -29.94 26.01 19.49
N GLN A 268 -30.38 24.94 18.81
CA GLN A 268 -30.13 24.77 17.37
C GLN A 268 -30.89 25.81 16.52
N ARG A 269 -32.11 26.22 16.90
CA ARG A 269 -32.83 27.34 16.25
C ARG A 269 -32.16 28.70 16.49
N GLN A 270 -31.66 28.93 17.71
CA GLN A 270 -30.88 30.13 18.03
C GLN A 270 -29.61 30.19 17.18
N SER A 271 -28.90 29.06 17.05
CA SER A 271 -27.69 28.91 16.25
C SER A 271 -27.93 29.13 14.75
N THR A 272 -29.00 28.58 14.17
CA THR A 272 -29.31 28.80 12.74
C THR A 272 -29.83 30.22 12.44
N ARG A 273 -30.45 30.89 13.41
CA ARG A 273 -30.85 32.30 13.31
C ARG A 273 -29.66 33.27 13.38
N ALA A 274 -28.66 32.93 14.20
CA ALA A 274 -27.53 33.79 14.49
C ALA A 274 -26.51 33.85 13.34
N LEU A 275 -25.79 34.97 13.28
CA LEU A 275 -24.65 35.17 12.39
C LEU A 275 -23.51 34.22 12.78
N LYS A 276 -22.87 33.66 11.75
CA LYS A 276 -21.52 33.09 11.87
C LYS A 276 -20.58 34.17 12.39
N TYR A 277 -19.57 33.76 13.15
CA TYR A 277 -18.57 34.67 13.69
C TYR A 277 -17.79 35.36 12.55
N ALA A 278 -17.46 36.63 12.73
CA ALA A 278 -16.51 37.37 11.92
C ALA A 278 -15.72 38.35 12.81
N PRO A 279 -14.44 38.63 12.49
CA PRO A 279 -13.64 39.60 13.25
C PRO A 279 -14.15 41.04 13.07
N THR A 280 -14.79 41.32 11.92
CA THR A 280 -15.41 42.60 11.55
C THR A 280 -16.77 42.33 10.92
N TYR A 281 -17.78 43.14 11.25
CA TYR A 281 -19.07 43.19 10.57
C TYR A 281 -19.31 44.56 9.95
N HIS A 282 -19.96 44.60 8.80
CA HIS A 282 -20.41 45.85 8.17
C HIS A 282 -21.92 46.02 8.40
N LEU A 283 -22.36 47.10 9.04
CA LEU A 283 -23.77 47.34 9.34
C LEU A 283 -24.35 48.41 8.40
N THR A 284 -25.28 48.04 7.52
CA THR A 284 -25.83 48.95 6.50
C THR A 284 -27.26 49.38 6.85
N PHE A 285 -27.44 50.63 7.28
CA PHE A 285 -28.74 51.21 7.59
C PHE A 285 -29.34 51.89 6.36
N SER A 286 -30.56 51.51 5.99
CA SER A 286 -31.13 51.80 4.67
C SER A 286 -32.53 52.41 4.80
N LEU A 287 -32.72 53.68 4.40
CA LEU A 287 -34.04 54.32 4.34
C LEU A 287 -34.66 54.15 2.95
N PHE A 288 -35.71 53.32 2.86
CA PHE A 288 -36.41 53.02 1.61
C PHE A 288 -37.84 53.58 1.66
N THR A 289 -38.23 54.28 0.60
CA THR A 289 -39.61 54.80 0.39
C THR A 289 -40.01 54.63 -1.08
N PRO A 290 -41.25 54.23 -1.40
CA PRO A 290 -41.76 54.19 -2.77
C PRO A 290 -42.02 55.59 -3.36
N SER A 291 -41.91 56.65 -2.55
CA SER A 291 -42.14 58.04 -2.92
C SER A 291 -40.82 58.83 -2.95
N HIS A 292 -40.95 60.15 -3.05
CA HIS A 292 -39.89 61.16 -2.96
C HIS A 292 -39.66 61.70 -1.53
N ILE A 293 -40.46 61.22 -0.58
CA ILE A 293 -40.54 61.62 0.82
C ILE A 293 -40.62 60.34 1.68
N PRO A 294 -39.94 60.27 2.84
CA PRO A 294 -38.90 61.18 3.32
C PRO A 294 -37.64 61.11 2.43
N SER A 295 -36.99 62.24 2.20
CA SER A 295 -35.71 62.33 1.45
C SER A 295 -34.51 62.67 2.33
N GLN A 296 -34.74 62.99 3.60
CA GLN A 296 -33.70 63.29 4.59
C GLN A 296 -33.97 62.54 5.90
N TRP A 297 -32.92 62.23 6.65
CA TRP A 297 -33.01 61.61 7.96
C TRP A 297 -31.78 61.94 8.83
N ASP A 298 -32.02 62.22 10.10
CA ASP A 298 -31.01 62.47 11.13
C ASP A 298 -30.45 61.15 11.68
N ILE A 299 -29.94 60.32 10.77
CA ILE A 299 -29.48 58.97 11.08
C ILE A 299 -28.19 58.97 11.89
N GLU A 300 -27.27 59.92 11.65
CA GLU A 300 -26.00 59.98 12.38
C GLU A 300 -26.21 60.20 13.88
N THR A 301 -27.07 61.16 14.25
CA THR A 301 -27.42 61.43 15.65
C THR A 301 -28.21 60.27 16.26
N ALA A 302 -29.09 59.61 15.49
CA ALA A 302 -29.79 58.41 15.94
C ALA A 302 -28.84 57.22 16.20
N LEU A 303 -27.86 56.98 15.33
CA LEU A 303 -26.85 55.94 15.48
C LEU A 303 -25.98 56.20 16.72
N GLN A 304 -25.45 57.42 16.89
CA GLN A 304 -24.66 57.78 18.07
C GLN A 304 -25.46 57.63 19.38
N LYS A 305 -26.74 58.01 19.38
CA LYS A 305 -27.60 57.99 20.58
C LYS A 305 -28.12 56.60 20.96
N TYR A 306 -28.45 55.76 19.98
CA TYR A 306 -29.15 54.48 20.22
C TYR A 306 -28.34 53.23 19.85
N MET A 307 -27.31 53.33 19.00
CA MET A 307 -26.58 52.18 18.48
C MET A 307 -25.13 52.11 18.96
N SER A 308 -24.38 53.22 18.97
CA SER A 308 -22.98 53.22 19.45
C SER A 308 -22.80 52.55 20.82
N PRO A 309 -23.58 52.85 21.88
CA PRO A 309 -23.41 52.19 23.18
C PRO A 309 -23.58 50.66 23.17
N LEU A 310 -24.30 50.11 22.17
CA LEU A 310 -24.44 48.67 21.98
C LEU A 310 -23.29 48.08 21.15
N LEU A 311 -22.79 48.81 20.16
CA LEU A 311 -21.62 48.40 19.36
C LEU A 311 -20.33 48.45 20.19
N ASP A 312 -20.17 49.48 21.02
CA ASP A 312 -19.06 49.63 21.96
C ASP A 312 -19.03 48.47 22.96
N ALA A 313 -20.20 48.04 23.46
CA ALA A 313 -20.34 46.87 24.32
C ALA A 313 -20.02 45.53 23.62
N PHE A 314 -20.06 45.47 22.29
CA PHE A 314 -19.67 44.30 21.50
C PHE A 314 -18.23 44.34 20.95
N SER A 315 -17.52 45.47 21.11
CA SER A 315 -16.17 45.69 20.55
C SER A 315 -15.13 44.64 20.98
N THR A 316 -15.29 44.06 22.18
CA THR A 316 -14.44 42.96 22.69
C THR A 316 -14.58 41.68 21.84
N ILE A 317 -15.75 41.44 21.25
CA ILE A 317 -16.08 40.23 20.49
C ILE A 317 -15.78 40.43 19.00
N SER A 318 -16.20 41.55 18.41
CA SER A 318 -16.04 41.86 16.98
C SER A 318 -16.01 43.36 16.73
N ASN A 319 -15.31 43.76 15.65
CA ASN A 319 -15.29 45.14 15.17
C ASN A 319 -16.52 45.43 14.30
N PHE A 320 -16.90 46.71 14.19
CA PHE A 320 -18.03 47.15 13.38
C PHE A 320 -17.63 48.33 12.50
N THR A 321 -18.12 48.35 11.25
CA THR A 321 -18.27 49.59 10.47
C THR A 321 -19.76 49.85 10.27
N VAL A 322 -20.13 51.12 10.05
CA VAL A 322 -21.52 51.50 9.82
C VAL A 322 -21.63 52.31 8.53
N ASP A 323 -22.41 51.80 7.59
CA ASP A 323 -22.75 52.44 6.32
C ASP A 323 -24.22 52.89 6.33
N THR A 324 -24.53 53.99 5.64
CA THR A 324 -25.91 54.50 5.53
C THR A 324 -26.29 54.78 4.09
N GLN A 325 -27.48 54.35 3.65
CA GLN A 325 -28.02 54.61 2.31
C GLN A 325 -29.49 55.07 2.35
N VAL A 326 -29.90 55.81 1.32
CA VAL A 326 -31.29 56.26 1.12
C VAL A 326 -31.69 55.92 -0.32
N GLN A 327 -32.81 55.21 -0.48
CA GLN A 327 -33.36 54.87 -1.81
C GLN A 327 -34.79 55.39 -1.91
N LEU A 328 -34.96 56.40 -2.77
CA LEU A 328 -36.26 56.91 -3.17
C LEU A 328 -36.85 56.04 -4.29
N TYR A 329 -38.17 56.05 -4.44
CA TYR A 329 -38.91 55.23 -5.40
C TYR A 329 -38.65 53.71 -5.29
N ALA A 330 -38.36 53.24 -4.06
CA ALA A 330 -38.22 51.83 -3.71
C ALA A 330 -39.59 51.13 -3.67
N THR A 331 -40.16 50.83 -4.83
CA THR A 331 -41.41 50.07 -4.96
C THR A 331 -41.24 48.61 -4.51
N LEU A 332 -42.36 47.99 -4.09
CA LEU A 332 -42.43 46.55 -3.83
C LEU A 332 -42.19 45.74 -5.11
N ALA A 333 -41.54 44.58 -4.97
CA ALA A 333 -41.16 43.71 -6.07
C ALA A 333 -42.39 43.18 -6.86
N PRO A 334 -42.32 43.05 -8.19
CA PRO A 334 -43.39 42.43 -9.00
C PRO A 334 -43.72 40.97 -8.64
N SER A 335 -42.82 40.29 -7.93
CA SER A 335 -43.02 38.93 -7.40
C SER A 335 -43.75 38.87 -6.05
N VAL A 336 -43.86 40.00 -5.35
CA VAL A 336 -44.61 40.14 -4.09
C VAL A 336 -46.04 40.57 -4.40
N ARG A 337 -47.02 39.99 -3.70
CA ARG A 337 -48.41 40.43 -3.85
C ARG A 337 -48.57 41.81 -3.21
N GLN A 338 -49.29 42.71 -3.89
CA GLN A 338 -49.59 44.02 -3.33
C GLN A 338 -50.36 43.88 -2.00
N PRO A 339 -50.12 44.76 -1.01
CA PRO A 339 -50.79 44.70 0.28
C PRO A 339 -52.32 44.68 0.15
N GLU A 340 -52.97 43.91 1.02
CA GLU A 340 -54.44 43.82 1.05
C GLU A 340 -54.98 44.80 2.10
N TYR A 341 -55.87 45.74 1.73
CA TYR A 341 -56.51 46.61 2.72
C TYR A 341 -57.53 45.80 3.55
N ASP A 342 -57.46 45.94 4.86
CA ASP A 342 -58.31 45.24 5.82
C ASP A 342 -59.27 46.24 6.50
N GLU A 343 -60.57 46.08 6.26
CA GLU A 343 -61.62 46.98 6.77
C GLU A 343 -61.85 46.85 8.30
N GLU A 344 -61.51 45.70 8.91
CA GLU A 344 -61.65 45.50 10.35
C GLU A 344 -60.48 46.16 11.10
N ALA A 345 -59.26 45.98 10.59
CA ALA A 345 -58.04 46.57 11.17
C ALA A 345 -57.78 48.02 10.71
N LYS A 346 -58.44 48.49 9.64
CA LYS A 346 -58.23 49.81 8.98
C LYS A 346 -56.77 50.05 8.55
N ALA A 347 -56.11 48.99 8.12
CA ALA A 347 -54.69 48.99 7.77
C ALA A 347 -54.44 48.15 6.52
N TRP A 348 -53.34 48.43 5.83
CA TRP A 348 -52.85 47.59 4.75
C TRP A 348 -52.06 46.42 5.33
N MET A 349 -52.35 45.21 4.85
CA MET A 349 -51.82 43.96 5.38
C MET A 349 -50.87 43.29 4.40
N LEU A 350 -49.63 43.14 4.82
CA LEU A 350 -48.60 42.31 4.19
C LEU A 350 -48.63 40.91 4.81
N ARG A 351 -48.59 39.86 3.99
CA ARG A 351 -48.67 38.47 4.45
C ARG A 351 -47.30 37.90 4.79
N LYS A 352 -47.23 37.01 5.78
CA LYS A 352 -45.99 36.34 6.19
C LYS A 352 -45.32 35.54 5.07
N GLU A 353 -46.10 35.01 4.13
CA GLU A 353 -45.59 34.29 2.95
C GLU A 353 -44.78 35.19 1.99
N ASP A 354 -45.03 36.50 1.97
CA ASP A 354 -44.37 37.45 1.08
C ASP A 354 -43.15 38.18 1.73
N LEU A 355 -42.96 38.07 3.06
CA LEU A 355 -41.93 38.81 3.81
C LEU A 355 -40.48 38.52 3.42
N SER A 356 -40.19 37.34 2.86
CA SER A 356 -38.87 37.00 2.32
C SER A 356 -38.66 37.53 0.89
N GLY A 357 -39.73 37.77 0.14
CA GLY A 357 -39.70 38.41 -1.18
C GLY A 357 -39.70 39.94 -1.12
N PHE A 358 -40.07 40.52 0.03
CA PHE A 358 -40.11 41.98 0.25
C PHE A 358 -38.77 42.66 -0.05
N VAL A 359 -37.64 42.05 0.33
CA VAL A 359 -36.30 42.60 0.09
C VAL A 359 -35.77 42.15 -1.26
N ASN A 360 -36.04 42.93 -2.31
CA ASN A 360 -35.59 42.62 -3.66
C ASN A 360 -34.21 43.21 -3.98
N ALA A 361 -33.14 42.48 -3.68
CA ALA A 361 -31.76 42.86 -3.99
C ALA A 361 -31.44 42.98 -5.50
N ALA A 362 -32.37 42.67 -6.41
CA ALA A 362 -32.21 42.88 -7.85
C ALA A 362 -32.82 44.20 -8.35
N GLU A 363 -33.76 44.80 -7.60
CA GLU A 363 -34.39 46.10 -7.91
C GLU A 363 -33.95 47.20 -6.94
N TRP A 364 -33.61 46.84 -5.69
CA TRP A 364 -33.01 47.71 -4.70
C TRP A 364 -31.48 47.49 -4.71
N PRO A 365 -30.67 48.43 -5.24
CA PRO A 365 -29.22 48.30 -5.28
C PRO A 365 -28.63 48.52 -3.88
N LEU A 366 -28.66 47.47 -3.05
CA LEU A 366 -27.99 47.45 -1.75
C LEU A 366 -26.48 47.69 -1.97
N SER A 367 -25.97 48.81 -1.47
CA SER A 367 -24.55 49.16 -1.58
C SER A 367 -23.71 48.15 -0.80
N PRO A 368 -22.87 47.32 -1.44
CA PRO A 368 -22.04 46.37 -0.72
C PRO A 368 -20.88 47.11 -0.06
N SER A 369 -20.72 46.93 1.25
CA SER A 369 -19.60 47.50 2.02
C SER A 369 -18.26 47.03 1.45
N ILE A 370 -17.34 47.97 1.25
CA ILE A 370 -16.03 47.69 0.64
C ILE A 370 -15.04 47.33 1.74
N GLY A 371 -14.98 46.05 2.14
CA GLY A 371 -14.10 45.58 3.21
C GLY A 371 -14.05 44.06 3.36
N GLU A 372 -13.35 43.60 4.40
CA GLU A 372 -13.31 42.20 4.82
C GLU A 372 -14.31 41.95 5.97
N GLY A 373 -15.48 41.42 5.63
CA GLY A 373 -16.50 41.03 6.60
C GLY A 373 -17.87 40.79 5.94
N PRO A 374 -18.79 40.07 6.61
CA PRO A 374 -20.18 39.97 6.17
C PRO A 374 -20.97 41.26 6.45
N THR A 375 -21.83 41.65 5.52
CA THR A 375 -22.73 42.80 5.65
C THR A 375 -24.06 42.39 6.28
N VAL A 376 -24.48 43.13 7.33
CA VAL A 376 -25.75 42.98 8.04
C VAL A 376 -26.62 44.18 7.71
N ASN A 377 -27.83 43.93 7.22
CA ASN A 377 -28.67 44.97 6.60
C ASN A 377 -29.85 45.36 7.51
N PHE A 378 -30.01 46.65 7.79
CA PHE A 378 -31.16 47.17 8.53
C PHE A 378 -31.97 48.11 7.63
N ILE A 379 -33.13 47.63 7.14
CA ILE A 379 -34.02 48.42 6.28
C ILE A 379 -35.10 49.09 7.14
N LEU A 380 -35.13 50.42 7.06
CA LEU A 380 -36.24 51.25 7.47
C LEU A 380 -37.11 51.53 6.24
N TYR A 381 -38.28 50.91 6.17
CA TYR A 381 -39.24 51.16 5.09
C TYR A 381 -40.31 52.15 5.56
N VAL A 382 -40.53 53.20 4.79
CA VAL A 382 -41.66 54.12 4.99
C VAL A 382 -42.63 53.90 3.83
N PRO A 383 -43.87 53.44 4.08
CA PRO A 383 -44.86 53.25 3.03
C PRO A 383 -45.37 54.59 2.49
N ASP A 384 -45.95 54.57 1.28
CA ASP A 384 -46.65 55.73 0.74
C ASP A 384 -47.88 56.10 1.57
N ASP A 385 -48.27 57.38 1.59
CA ASP A 385 -49.45 57.84 2.34
C ASP A 385 -50.76 57.18 1.86
N ALA A 386 -50.82 56.60 0.64
CA ALA A 386 -51.94 55.77 0.21
C ALA A 386 -51.95 54.36 0.85
N GLN A 387 -50.78 53.82 1.22
CA GLN A 387 -50.58 52.47 1.78
C GLN A 387 -50.23 52.46 3.28
N SER A 388 -50.15 53.62 3.93
CA SER A 388 -49.99 53.73 5.39
C SER A 388 -51.36 53.69 6.11
N PRO A 389 -51.49 53.05 7.29
CA PRO A 389 -50.48 52.21 7.94
C PRO A 389 -50.38 50.82 7.28
N LEU A 390 -49.15 50.31 7.15
CA LEU A 390 -48.82 48.99 6.65
C LEU A 390 -48.35 48.08 7.80
N LEU A 391 -48.97 46.90 7.94
CA LEU A 391 -48.76 45.95 9.04
C LEU A 391 -48.64 44.49 8.53
N ILE A 392 -48.12 43.59 9.36
CA ILE A 392 -48.00 42.15 9.07
C ILE A 392 -49.27 41.42 9.53
N LYS A 393 -49.98 40.78 8.59
CA LYS A 393 -51.34 40.23 8.76
C LYS A 393 -51.51 39.26 9.93
N GLU A 394 -50.51 38.43 10.19
CA GLU A 394 -50.59 37.34 11.17
C GLU A 394 -50.35 37.78 12.62
N ASN A 395 -49.65 38.91 12.82
CA ASN A 395 -49.18 39.37 14.13
C ASN A 395 -49.55 40.84 14.44
N ALA A 396 -50.16 41.57 13.51
CA ALA A 396 -50.33 43.04 13.51
C ALA A 396 -49.04 43.84 13.75
N GLY A 397 -47.87 43.22 13.58
CA GLY A 397 -46.56 43.84 13.84
C GLY A 397 -46.04 44.64 12.65
N ASN A 398 -45.08 45.52 12.90
CA ASN A 398 -44.46 46.38 11.88
C ASN A 398 -42.99 46.02 11.58
N SER A 399 -42.46 44.90 12.07
CA SER A 399 -41.05 44.52 11.86
C SER A 399 -40.81 43.02 11.88
N TRP A 400 -39.74 42.58 11.20
CA TRP A 400 -39.30 41.19 11.16
C TRP A 400 -37.77 41.09 10.98
N LEU A 401 -37.22 39.91 11.33
CA LEU A 401 -35.82 39.57 11.13
C LEU A 401 -35.68 38.57 9.98
N ILE A 402 -34.67 38.74 9.14
CA ILE A 402 -34.24 37.74 8.14
C ILE A 402 -32.98 37.05 8.70
N PRO A 403 -33.04 35.74 9.02
CA PRO A 403 -31.92 34.98 9.59
C PRO A 403 -30.61 35.17 8.81
N GLN A 404 -29.50 35.32 9.53
CA GLN A 404 -28.14 35.52 8.99
C GLN A 404 -27.95 36.70 8.01
N TRP A 405 -28.94 37.59 7.85
CA TRP A 405 -28.90 38.69 6.88
C TRP A 405 -29.11 40.08 7.48
N GLY A 406 -30.06 40.21 8.41
CA GLY A 406 -30.48 41.54 8.89
C GLY A 406 -31.94 41.61 9.34
N GLY A 407 -32.52 42.79 9.29
CA GLY A 407 -33.89 43.03 9.71
C GLY A 407 -34.56 44.22 9.03
N VAL A 408 -35.89 44.24 9.08
CA VAL A 408 -36.74 45.24 8.44
C VAL A 408 -37.72 45.82 9.47
N HIS A 409 -37.92 47.13 9.44
CA HIS A 409 -38.89 47.86 10.24
C HIS A 409 -39.69 48.80 9.35
N ILE A 410 -41.02 48.75 9.45
CA ILE A 410 -41.98 49.61 8.76
C ILE A 410 -42.34 50.75 9.72
N LEU A 411 -42.03 51.99 9.33
CA LEU A 411 -42.35 53.17 10.11
C LEU A 411 -43.54 53.89 9.49
N ASN A 412 -44.70 53.74 10.15
CA ASN A 412 -45.96 54.35 9.74
C ASN A 412 -46.13 55.71 10.41
N PHE A 413 -46.44 56.76 9.63
CA PHE A 413 -46.74 58.10 10.17
C PHE A 413 -48.23 58.43 10.20
N LYS A 414 -49.01 57.83 9.28
CA LYS A 414 -50.45 58.09 9.12
C LYS A 414 -51.31 57.39 10.19
N GLU A 415 -51.03 57.69 11.45
CA GLU A 415 -51.83 57.25 12.59
C GLU A 415 -52.81 58.37 12.97
N THR A 416 -54.11 58.07 12.92
CA THR A 416 -55.15 59.05 13.26
C THR A 416 -55.19 59.24 14.77
N THR A 417 -54.69 60.38 15.24
CA THR A 417 -54.77 60.75 16.66
C THR A 417 -56.23 60.74 17.17
N PRO A 418 -56.48 60.51 18.48
CA PRO A 418 -57.83 60.57 19.05
C PRO A 418 -58.55 61.91 18.85
N GLU A 419 -57.79 62.96 18.53
CA GLU A 419 -58.25 64.33 18.28
C GLU A 419 -58.55 64.61 16.79
N GLY A 420 -58.31 63.64 15.90
CA GLY A 420 -58.62 63.71 14.47
C GLY A 420 -57.55 64.35 13.59
N PHE A 421 -56.38 64.72 14.14
CA PHE A 421 -55.24 65.12 13.33
C PHE A 421 -54.62 63.91 12.63
N VAL A 422 -54.43 64.03 11.32
CA VAL A 422 -53.62 63.12 10.49
C VAL A 422 -52.21 63.67 10.42
N ILE A 423 -51.22 62.84 10.78
CA ILE A 423 -49.81 63.17 10.59
C ILE A 423 -49.42 62.70 9.18
N GLU A 424 -49.15 63.66 8.29
CA GLU A 424 -48.60 63.39 6.96
C GLU A 424 -47.11 63.01 7.07
N THR A 425 -46.60 62.19 6.15
CA THR A 425 -45.20 61.76 6.16
C THR A 425 -44.25 62.95 5.95
N PRO A 426 -43.36 63.30 6.91
CA PRO A 426 -42.54 64.50 6.81
C PRO A 426 -41.35 64.31 5.86
N MET A 427 -40.91 65.41 5.23
CA MET A 427 -39.78 65.41 4.29
C MET A 427 -38.45 64.93 4.91
N GLY A 428 -38.25 65.21 6.20
CA GLY A 428 -37.07 64.82 6.96
C GLY A 428 -37.42 64.13 8.29
N LEU A 429 -36.78 62.99 8.57
CA LEU A 429 -36.97 62.25 9.83
C LEU A 429 -35.97 62.72 10.90
N THR A 430 -36.44 63.04 12.11
CA THR A 430 -35.56 63.41 13.24
C THR A 430 -35.10 62.17 14.04
N SER A 431 -34.01 62.30 14.81
CA SER A 431 -33.50 61.24 15.69
C SER A 431 -34.57 60.62 16.62
N GLU A 432 -35.54 61.42 17.08
CA GLU A 432 -36.64 60.95 17.94
C GLU A 432 -37.66 60.11 17.18
N MET A 433 -37.98 60.49 15.93
CA MET A 433 -38.88 59.71 15.06
C MET A 433 -38.25 58.38 14.61
N LEU A 434 -36.92 58.31 14.58
CA LEU A 434 -36.18 57.07 14.30
C LEU A 434 -36.07 56.13 15.51
N ALA A 435 -36.36 56.58 16.74
CA ALA A 435 -36.15 55.80 17.96
C ALA A 435 -36.88 54.43 17.98
N PRO A 436 -38.14 54.28 17.54
CA PRO A 436 -38.81 52.96 17.49
C PRO A 436 -38.12 51.97 16.55
N ALA A 437 -37.60 52.46 15.42
CA ALA A 437 -36.81 51.66 14.48
C ALA A 437 -35.45 51.30 15.08
N MET A 438 -34.74 52.25 15.70
CA MET A 438 -33.44 52.00 16.34
C MET A 438 -33.57 50.96 17.48
N HIS A 439 -34.56 51.08 18.36
CA HIS A 439 -34.81 50.07 19.40
C HIS A 439 -35.18 48.70 18.83
N THR A 440 -35.87 48.66 17.68
CA THR A 440 -36.14 47.40 16.95
C THR A 440 -34.83 46.80 16.44
N PHE A 441 -33.99 47.60 15.77
CA PHE A 441 -32.69 47.17 15.24
C PHE A 441 -31.73 46.75 16.36
N SER A 442 -31.73 47.39 17.53
CA SER A 442 -30.99 46.94 18.73
C SER A 442 -31.36 45.51 19.12
N ASN A 443 -32.66 45.23 19.28
CA ASN A 443 -33.14 43.90 19.67
C ASN A 443 -32.90 42.85 18.58
N GLN A 444 -33.01 43.25 17.31
CA GLN A 444 -32.70 42.41 16.16
C GLN A 444 -31.20 42.08 16.07
N LEU A 445 -30.31 43.05 16.31
CA LEU A 445 -28.85 42.87 16.35
C LEU A 445 -28.44 41.92 17.49
N ILE A 446 -28.96 42.14 18.71
CA ILE A 446 -28.76 41.24 19.85
C ILE A 446 -29.19 39.80 19.52
N SER A 447 -30.31 39.64 18.80
CA SER A 447 -30.78 38.31 18.37
C SER A 447 -29.98 37.73 17.20
N LEU A 448 -29.36 38.54 16.33
CA LEU A 448 -28.48 38.09 15.26
C LEU A 448 -27.11 37.67 15.78
N PHE A 449 -26.59 38.32 16.83
CA PHE A 449 -25.31 37.94 17.43
C PHE A 449 -25.38 36.64 18.24
N GLY A 450 -26.60 36.19 18.57
CA GLY A 450 -26.88 34.90 19.20
C GLY A 450 -26.91 34.95 20.73
N LEU A 451 -27.07 36.13 21.33
CA LEU A 451 -27.06 36.28 22.79
C LEU A 451 -28.19 35.47 23.43
N PRO A 452 -27.96 34.85 24.61
CA PRO A 452 -29.01 34.20 25.39
C PRO A 452 -30.10 35.21 25.79
N GLN A 453 -31.27 34.74 26.21
CA GLN A 453 -32.37 35.62 26.66
C GLN A 453 -32.33 35.87 28.18
N SER A 454 -31.78 34.93 28.94
CA SER A 454 -31.46 35.01 30.36
C SER A 454 -29.93 34.99 30.55
N PRO A 455 -29.36 35.60 31.59
CA PRO A 455 -30.01 36.44 32.61
C PRO A 455 -30.36 37.83 32.07
N ALA A 456 -31.12 38.63 32.83
CA ALA A 456 -31.55 39.97 32.40
C ALA A 456 -30.41 40.99 32.22
N SER A 457 -29.23 40.76 32.83
CA SER A 457 -28.07 41.64 32.76
C SER A 457 -27.38 41.56 31.39
N LEU A 458 -27.36 42.66 30.63
CA LEU A 458 -26.72 42.68 29.30
C LEU A 458 -25.22 42.35 29.34
N PRO A 459 -24.40 42.90 30.27
CA PRO A 459 -22.98 42.52 30.38
C PRO A 459 -22.75 41.02 30.59
N LEU A 460 -23.60 40.34 31.39
CA LEU A 460 -23.49 38.89 31.57
C LEU A 460 -23.79 38.13 30.27
N ARG A 461 -24.83 38.52 29.53
CA ARG A 461 -25.18 37.91 28.23
C ARG A 461 -24.07 38.07 27.18
N ILE A 462 -23.33 39.18 27.24
CA ILE A 462 -22.15 39.43 26.40
C ILE A 462 -20.98 38.55 26.82
N ALA A 463 -20.66 38.47 28.12
CA ALA A 463 -19.61 37.59 28.65
C ALA A 463 -19.89 36.09 28.41
N THR A 464 -21.16 35.67 28.44
CA THR A 464 -21.59 34.33 27.99
C THR A 464 -21.26 34.11 26.51
N LEU A 465 -21.61 35.07 25.64
CA LEU A 465 -21.31 35.00 24.21
C LEU A 465 -19.79 34.96 23.95
N GLU A 466 -19.00 35.73 24.67
CA GLU A 466 -17.53 35.75 24.60
C GLU A 466 -16.94 34.35 24.85
N ARG A 467 -17.34 33.68 25.94
CA ARG A 467 -16.92 32.29 26.26
C ARG A 467 -17.36 31.29 25.21
N VAL A 468 -18.61 31.39 24.75
CA VAL A 468 -19.19 30.52 23.71
C VAL A 468 -18.47 30.68 22.37
N ARG A 469 -18.12 31.91 21.97
CA ARG A 469 -17.35 32.19 20.75
C ARG A 469 -15.89 31.73 20.88
N ALA A 470 -15.23 31.96 22.01
CA ALA A 470 -13.86 31.48 22.24
C ALA A 470 -13.77 29.95 22.11
N ALA A 471 -14.70 29.23 22.75
CA ALA A 471 -14.81 27.78 22.60
C ALA A 471 -15.07 27.36 21.14
N SER A 472 -16.07 27.97 20.48
CA SER A 472 -16.43 27.65 19.10
C SER A 472 -15.28 27.87 18.12
N LEU A 473 -14.46 28.90 18.30
CA LEU A 473 -13.32 29.21 17.44
C LEU A 473 -12.16 28.24 17.64
N ILE A 474 -11.88 27.84 18.89
CA ILE A 474 -10.88 26.80 19.19
C ILE A 474 -11.24 25.48 18.48
N PHE A 475 -12.51 25.07 18.49
CA PHE A 475 -12.97 23.88 17.76
C PHE A 475 -12.94 24.04 16.25
N SER A 476 -13.29 25.22 15.73
CA SER A 476 -13.26 25.52 14.29
C SER A 476 -11.82 25.44 13.76
N ALA A 477 -10.88 26.15 14.38
CA ALA A 477 -9.47 26.16 13.97
C ALA A 477 -8.83 24.77 14.11
N SER A 478 -9.13 24.03 15.19
CA SER A 478 -8.66 22.65 15.37
C SER A 478 -9.22 21.70 14.30
N SER A 479 -10.49 21.86 13.92
CA SER A 479 -11.12 21.10 12.83
C SER A 479 -10.49 21.44 11.47
N THR A 480 -10.21 22.72 11.21
CA THR A 480 -9.53 23.20 9.99
C THR A 480 -8.10 22.67 9.89
N LEU A 481 -7.34 22.61 11.00
CA LEU A 481 -6.05 21.90 11.05
C LEU A 481 -6.20 20.40 10.75
N GLY A 482 -7.22 19.74 11.31
CA GLY A 482 -7.53 18.34 11.01
C GLY A 482 -7.87 18.11 9.53
N ALA A 483 -8.60 19.04 8.91
CA ALA A 483 -8.90 19.00 7.48
C ALA A 483 -7.63 19.21 6.62
N LEU A 484 -6.77 20.16 7.00
CA LEU A 484 -5.47 20.39 6.34
C LEU A 484 -4.56 19.15 6.42
N ALA A 485 -4.48 18.51 7.59
CA ALA A 485 -3.74 17.27 7.78
C ALA A 485 -4.30 16.12 6.92
N GLN A 486 -5.62 15.98 6.83
CA GLN A 486 -6.25 15.00 5.92
C GLN A 486 -5.97 15.29 4.44
N VAL A 487 -5.99 16.56 4.02
CA VAL A 487 -5.64 16.97 2.64
C VAL A 487 -4.18 16.62 2.34
N TYR A 488 -3.25 16.97 3.25
CA TYR A 488 -1.82 16.66 3.14
C TYR A 488 -1.55 15.15 3.01
N GLN A 489 -2.29 14.31 3.74
CA GLN A 489 -2.16 12.85 3.66
C GLN A 489 -2.80 12.26 2.40
N LYS A 490 -3.98 12.73 2.00
CA LYS A 490 -4.77 12.14 0.90
C LYS A 490 -4.32 12.59 -0.49
N LEU A 491 -3.72 13.78 -0.63
CA LEU A 491 -3.34 14.37 -1.91
C LEU A 491 -1.82 14.62 -1.97
N PRO A 492 -1.00 13.56 -2.10
CA PRO A 492 0.45 13.65 -1.93
C PRO A 492 1.18 14.46 -3.04
N SER A 493 0.47 14.76 -4.13
CA SER A 493 0.93 15.55 -5.28
C SER A 493 0.58 17.04 -5.20
N ILE A 494 -0.04 17.52 -4.12
CA ILE A 494 -0.22 18.96 -3.88
C ILE A 494 1.07 19.56 -3.30
N PRO A 495 1.60 20.67 -3.85
CA PRO A 495 2.71 21.41 -3.26
C PRO A 495 2.29 22.09 -1.96
N VAL A 496 3.18 22.10 -0.97
CA VAL A 496 2.94 22.71 0.34
C VAL A 496 4.06 23.72 0.59
N PRO A 497 3.81 25.04 0.49
CA PRO A 497 4.82 26.06 0.68
C PRO A 497 5.04 26.41 2.16
N ASP A 498 6.19 27.01 2.47
CA ASP A 498 6.64 27.29 3.85
C ASP A 498 5.69 28.21 4.64
N ASN A 499 4.92 29.07 3.96
CA ASN A 499 3.91 29.92 4.61
C ASN A 499 2.75 29.11 5.20
N VAL A 500 2.41 27.95 4.63
CA VAL A 500 1.39 27.02 5.19
C VAL A 500 1.94 26.34 6.44
N ALA A 501 3.21 25.94 6.44
CA ALA A 501 3.87 25.41 7.63
C ALA A 501 3.97 26.47 8.74
N GLN A 502 4.38 27.70 8.40
CA GLN A 502 4.43 28.81 9.35
C GLN A 502 3.05 29.11 9.95
N SER A 503 2.01 29.26 9.12
CA SER A 503 0.64 29.55 9.59
C SER A 503 0.07 28.38 10.41
N THR A 504 0.40 27.13 10.06
CA THR A 504 0.08 25.93 10.88
C THR A 504 0.72 26.00 12.27
N HIS A 505 2.01 26.36 12.36
CA HIS A 505 2.70 26.51 13.65
C HIS A 505 2.15 27.68 14.46
N GLN A 506 1.80 28.80 13.83
CA GLN A 506 1.17 29.96 14.49
C GLN A 506 -0.23 29.62 15.02
N THR A 507 -1.02 28.86 14.25
CA THR A 507 -2.32 28.34 14.67
C THR A 507 -2.18 27.46 15.92
N ILE A 508 -1.24 26.50 15.92
CA ILE A 508 -1.01 25.61 17.08
C ILE A 508 -0.58 26.41 18.31
N ALA A 509 0.32 27.39 18.15
CA ALA A 509 0.76 28.25 19.27
C ALA A 509 -0.38 29.11 19.85
N HIS A 510 -1.25 29.67 19.00
CA HIS A 510 -2.41 30.42 19.46
C HIS A 510 -3.52 29.53 20.05
N LEU A 511 -3.72 28.31 19.54
CA LEU A 511 -4.60 27.31 20.14
C LEU A 511 -4.13 26.90 21.55
N GLN A 512 -2.83 26.68 21.75
CA GLN A 512 -2.23 26.43 23.07
C GLN A 512 -2.52 27.60 24.02
N GLN A 513 -2.18 28.83 23.61
CA GLN A 513 -2.40 30.05 24.39
C GLN A 513 -3.88 30.26 24.76
N ALA A 514 -4.80 30.11 23.79
CA ALA A 514 -6.24 30.25 24.02
C ALA A 514 -6.76 29.22 25.04
N CYS A 515 -6.30 27.97 24.96
CA CYS A 515 -6.72 26.90 25.85
C CYS A 515 -6.12 26.97 27.27
N ASP A 516 -4.93 27.56 27.42
CA ASP A 516 -4.37 27.88 28.74
C ASP A 516 -5.09 29.09 29.35
N TYR A 517 -5.36 30.16 28.58
CA TYR A 517 -6.14 31.31 29.07
C TYR A 517 -7.60 30.94 29.43
N LEU A 518 -8.25 30.00 28.73
CA LEU A 518 -9.54 29.47 29.17
C LEU A 518 -9.42 28.81 30.56
N ARG A 519 -8.39 27.97 30.76
CA ARG A 519 -8.15 27.26 32.03
C ARG A 519 -7.82 28.23 33.19
N ASP A 520 -7.17 29.33 32.90
CA ASP A 520 -6.90 30.42 33.85
C ASP A 520 -8.09 31.38 34.02
N GLY A 521 -9.21 31.15 33.33
CA GLY A 521 -10.42 31.99 33.40
C GLY A 521 -10.20 33.41 32.87
N ARG A 522 -9.28 33.58 31.90
CA ARG A 522 -8.95 34.85 31.23
C ARG A 522 -9.62 34.91 29.86
N PHE A 523 -10.93 35.17 29.85
CA PHE A 523 -11.77 34.86 28.70
C PHE A 523 -11.50 35.76 27.49
N THR A 524 -11.12 37.02 27.69
CA THR A 524 -10.88 37.97 26.60
C THR A 524 -9.55 37.67 25.89
N SER A 525 -8.48 37.35 26.63
CA SER A 525 -7.23 36.85 26.04
C SER A 525 -7.43 35.49 25.35
N ALA A 526 -8.31 34.63 25.89
CA ALA A 526 -8.66 33.37 25.23
C ALA A 526 -9.39 33.59 23.89
N LEU A 527 -10.33 34.54 23.84
CA LEU A 527 -11.03 34.90 22.59
C LEU A 527 -10.08 35.54 21.58
N GLU A 528 -9.19 36.45 22.01
CA GLU A 528 -8.19 37.09 21.15
C GLU A 528 -7.30 36.05 20.45
N HIS A 529 -6.74 35.09 21.20
CA HIS A 529 -5.93 34.03 20.61
C HIS A 529 -6.76 33.01 19.81
N ALA A 530 -8.00 32.72 20.19
CA ALA A 530 -8.89 31.88 19.38
C ALA A 530 -9.24 32.52 18.02
N ARG A 531 -9.42 33.85 17.97
CA ARG A 531 -9.58 34.62 16.73
C ARG A 531 -8.32 34.54 15.86
N ALA A 532 -7.14 34.73 16.45
CA ALA A 532 -5.86 34.64 15.73
C ALA A 532 -5.60 33.22 15.19
N ALA A 533 -5.95 32.18 15.95
CA ALA A 533 -5.87 30.80 15.51
C ALA A 533 -6.77 30.51 14.30
N GLU A 534 -8.04 30.94 14.32
CA GLU A 534 -8.97 30.74 13.20
C GLU A 534 -8.47 31.40 11.91
N VAL A 535 -8.01 32.66 12.00
CA VAL A 535 -7.50 33.41 10.84
C VAL A 535 -6.27 32.73 10.22
N GLU A 536 -5.32 32.28 11.04
CA GLU A 536 -4.13 31.56 10.54
C GLU A 536 -4.47 30.14 10.04
N ALA A 537 -5.50 29.49 10.59
CA ALA A 537 -5.98 28.18 10.14
C ALA A 537 -6.67 28.26 8.76
N GLU A 538 -7.59 29.20 8.57
CA GLU A 538 -8.24 29.43 7.27
C GLU A 538 -7.20 29.87 6.22
N LYS A 539 -6.28 30.78 6.58
CA LYS A 539 -5.18 31.21 5.72
C LYS A 539 -4.27 30.04 5.30
N ALA A 540 -3.96 29.11 6.20
CA ALA A 540 -3.20 27.90 5.87
C ALA A 540 -3.98 26.95 4.94
N PHE A 541 -5.29 26.79 5.17
CA PHE A 541 -6.14 25.85 4.41
C PHE A 541 -6.53 26.37 3.01
N PHE A 542 -6.78 27.67 2.87
CA PHE A 542 -7.18 28.32 1.61
C PHE A 542 -6.01 29.01 0.88
N GLU A 543 -4.76 28.70 1.25
CA GLU A 543 -3.56 29.28 0.65
C GLU A 543 -3.55 29.08 -0.89
N ARG A 544 -3.58 30.20 -1.63
CA ARG A 544 -3.85 30.22 -3.07
C ARG A 544 -2.83 29.43 -3.87
N SER A 545 -1.58 29.32 -3.40
CA SER A 545 -0.54 28.55 -4.07
C SER A 545 -0.73 27.03 -4.01
N MET A 546 -1.44 26.48 -3.01
CA MET A 546 -1.79 25.05 -2.96
C MET A 546 -2.81 24.65 -4.04
N VAL A 547 -3.69 25.58 -4.44
CA VAL A 547 -4.74 25.35 -5.46
C VAL A 547 -4.28 25.81 -6.85
N GLY A 548 -3.52 26.90 -6.93
CA GLY A 548 -3.08 27.51 -8.18
C GLY A 548 -1.92 26.81 -8.87
N GLN A 549 -1.09 26.06 -8.14
CA GLN A 549 -0.09 25.18 -8.75
C GLN A 549 -0.77 23.92 -9.27
N VAL A 550 -1.03 23.91 -10.58
CA VAL A 550 -1.79 22.88 -11.30
C VAL A 550 -1.40 21.47 -10.85
N TYR A 551 -2.38 20.73 -10.32
CA TYR A 551 -2.28 19.29 -10.05
C TYR A 551 -1.72 18.57 -11.29
N PHE A 552 -0.47 18.12 -11.21
CA PHE A 552 0.26 17.55 -12.33
C PHE A 552 0.46 16.04 -12.09
N PRO A 553 -0.52 15.21 -12.49
CA PRO A 553 -0.49 13.77 -12.22
C PRO A 553 0.78 13.11 -12.75
N ASP A 554 1.23 12.04 -12.09
CA ASP A 554 2.44 11.32 -12.50
C ASP A 554 2.25 10.68 -13.90
N GLU A 555 1.02 10.37 -14.28
CA GLU A 555 0.60 10.01 -15.64
C GLU A 555 0.96 11.08 -16.67
N HIS A 556 0.78 12.37 -16.35
CA HIS A 556 1.19 13.48 -17.23
C HIS A 556 2.71 13.64 -17.27
N LYS A 557 3.42 13.41 -16.15
CA LYS A 557 4.89 13.38 -16.14
C LYS A 557 5.40 12.28 -17.08
N VAL A 558 4.87 11.07 -16.95
CA VAL A 558 5.20 9.95 -17.85
C VAL A 558 4.85 10.29 -19.29
N ALA A 559 3.65 10.84 -19.58
CA ALA A 559 3.25 11.18 -20.94
C ALA A 559 4.15 12.24 -21.62
N VAL A 560 4.66 13.22 -20.87
CA VAL A 560 5.58 14.26 -21.39
C VAL A 560 6.98 13.70 -21.66
N TYR A 561 7.51 12.85 -20.78
CA TYR A 561 8.90 12.36 -20.88
C TYR A 561 9.06 11.02 -21.62
N LEU A 562 8.01 10.21 -21.75
CA LEU A 562 8.05 8.92 -22.47
C LEU A 562 8.45 9.07 -23.96
N PRO A 563 8.02 10.10 -24.72
CA PRO A 563 8.51 10.34 -26.08
C PRO A 563 10.01 10.65 -26.15
N LEU A 564 10.57 11.28 -25.12
CA LEU A 564 11.98 11.66 -25.04
C LEU A 564 12.87 10.46 -24.62
N LEU A 565 12.43 9.72 -23.60
CA LEU A 565 13.22 8.64 -22.99
C LEU A 565 12.98 7.26 -23.64
N GLY A 566 11.77 6.99 -24.14
CA GLY A 566 11.37 5.72 -24.73
C GLY A 566 12.30 5.21 -25.85
N PRO A 567 12.68 6.04 -26.84
CA PRO A 567 13.60 5.64 -27.91
C PRO A 567 14.99 5.20 -27.44
N VAL A 568 15.44 5.66 -26.25
CA VAL A 568 16.72 5.29 -25.65
C VAL A 568 16.55 4.11 -24.69
N ALA A 569 15.47 4.11 -23.90
CA ALA A 569 15.19 3.10 -22.90
C ALA A 569 14.84 1.73 -23.53
N VAL A 570 14.07 1.69 -24.61
CA VAL A 570 13.67 0.41 -25.24
C VAL A 570 14.88 -0.39 -25.76
N PRO A 571 15.85 0.19 -26.50
CA PRO A 571 17.10 -0.50 -26.82
C PRO A 571 17.91 -0.91 -25.60
N LEU A 572 18.01 -0.06 -24.56
CA LEU A 572 18.83 -0.34 -23.37
C LEU A 572 18.25 -1.47 -22.51
N VAL A 573 16.93 -1.53 -22.38
CA VAL A 573 16.17 -2.61 -21.70
C VAL A 573 16.21 -3.89 -22.53
N MET A 574 16.02 -3.83 -23.85
CA MET A 574 16.19 -5.00 -24.72
C MET A 574 17.62 -5.56 -24.66
N ALA A 575 18.64 -4.70 -24.63
CA ALA A 575 20.04 -5.11 -24.47
C ALA A 575 20.29 -5.74 -23.08
N GLY A 576 19.80 -5.12 -22.02
CA GLY A 576 19.88 -5.63 -20.65
C GLY A 576 19.19 -6.99 -20.49
N LEU A 577 17.96 -7.13 -20.96
CA LEU A 577 17.21 -8.40 -20.96
C LEU A 577 17.89 -9.48 -21.82
N LYS A 578 18.50 -9.11 -22.95
CA LYS A 578 19.23 -10.04 -23.81
C LYS A 578 20.49 -10.56 -23.12
N GLU A 579 21.29 -9.70 -22.50
CA GLU A 579 22.45 -10.13 -21.71
C GLU A 579 22.02 -10.95 -20.48
N LEU A 580 20.99 -10.52 -19.74
CA LEU A 580 20.46 -11.26 -18.58
C LEU A 580 19.99 -12.67 -18.97
N ARG A 581 19.32 -12.82 -20.14
CA ARG A 581 18.94 -14.14 -20.68
C ARG A 581 20.16 -14.99 -21.05
N THR A 582 21.25 -14.41 -21.54
CA THR A 582 22.51 -15.16 -21.77
C THR A 582 23.28 -15.53 -20.50
N VAL A 583 22.87 -15.04 -19.32
CA VAL A 583 23.42 -15.46 -18.01
C VAL A 583 22.64 -16.65 -17.41
N ILE A 584 21.49 -17.02 -17.96
CA ILE A 584 20.69 -18.16 -17.48
C ILE A 584 21.46 -19.48 -17.69
N LYS A 585 21.50 -20.31 -16.63
CA LYS A 585 22.26 -21.56 -16.57
C LYS A 585 21.77 -22.57 -17.63
N ARG A 586 22.70 -23.22 -18.34
CA ARG A 586 22.42 -24.37 -19.23
C ARG A 586 21.76 -25.51 -18.44
N LEU A 587 20.52 -25.86 -18.77
CA LEU A 587 19.74 -26.93 -18.13
C LEU A 587 18.63 -27.42 -19.07
N VAL A 588 18.33 -28.71 -19.04
CA VAL A 588 17.10 -29.30 -19.57
C VAL A 588 16.41 -30.09 -18.46
N PHE A 589 15.14 -29.81 -18.20
CA PHE A 589 14.30 -30.49 -17.22
C PHE A 589 13.02 -30.99 -17.90
N HIS A 590 12.68 -32.26 -17.69
CA HIS A 590 11.51 -32.88 -18.30
C HIS A 590 10.85 -33.86 -17.33
N ALA A 591 9.56 -33.65 -17.04
CA ALA A 591 8.78 -34.40 -16.08
C ALA A 591 7.48 -34.91 -16.71
N VAL A 592 7.10 -36.15 -16.37
CA VAL A 592 5.88 -36.81 -16.86
C VAL A 592 5.12 -37.49 -15.71
N ASP A 593 3.80 -37.58 -15.83
CA ASP A 593 2.96 -38.36 -14.92
C ASP A 593 2.86 -39.84 -15.32
N LYS A 594 2.16 -40.63 -14.52
CA LYS A 594 1.86 -42.04 -14.81
C LYS A 594 1.10 -42.28 -16.13
N THR A 595 0.44 -41.29 -16.74
CA THR A 595 -0.17 -41.44 -18.06
C THR A 595 0.82 -41.21 -19.21
N GLY A 596 2.09 -40.90 -18.91
CA GLY A 596 3.09 -40.49 -19.89
C GLY A 596 2.91 -39.06 -20.40
N LYS A 597 1.94 -38.32 -19.85
CA LYS A 597 1.70 -36.92 -20.18
C LYS A 597 2.80 -36.06 -19.55
N THR A 598 3.38 -35.17 -20.36
CA THR A 598 4.33 -34.16 -19.89
C THR A 598 3.65 -33.21 -18.90
N LEU A 599 4.18 -33.14 -17.69
CA LEU A 599 3.81 -32.17 -16.65
C LEU A 599 4.55 -30.86 -16.87
N VAL A 600 5.88 -30.94 -17.06
CA VAL A 600 6.77 -29.81 -17.30
C VAL A 600 7.84 -30.23 -18.31
N SER A 601 8.12 -29.37 -19.28
CA SER A 601 9.30 -29.49 -20.16
C SER A 601 9.92 -28.12 -20.30
N HIS A 602 11.16 -27.96 -19.85
CA HIS A 602 11.87 -26.68 -19.89
C HIS A 602 13.32 -26.89 -20.31
N ALA A 603 13.79 -26.06 -21.24
CA ALA A 603 15.18 -26.04 -21.66
C ALA A 603 15.69 -24.60 -21.69
N ALA A 604 16.88 -24.39 -21.15
CA ALA A 604 17.53 -23.10 -21.06
C ALA A 604 19.01 -23.21 -21.49
N GLY A 605 19.49 -22.22 -22.23
CA GLY A 605 20.85 -22.19 -22.76
C GLY A 605 21.06 -23.05 -24.01
N THR A 606 22.33 -23.25 -24.36
CA THR A 606 22.77 -23.80 -25.65
C THR A 606 23.62 -25.06 -25.49
N LEU A 607 23.74 -25.87 -26.57
CA LEU A 607 24.48 -27.14 -26.58
C LEU A 607 25.94 -27.01 -26.12
N GLY A 608 26.60 -25.88 -26.38
CA GLY A 608 27.98 -25.60 -25.97
C GLY A 608 28.17 -24.17 -25.47
N LEU A 609 29.39 -23.82 -25.08
CA LEU A 609 29.83 -22.44 -24.89
C LEU A 609 29.98 -21.71 -26.23
N GLU A 610 30.52 -22.40 -27.23
CA GLU A 610 30.81 -21.85 -28.56
C GLU A 610 29.80 -22.34 -29.62
N THR A 611 29.00 -23.36 -29.30
CA THR A 611 27.84 -23.79 -30.10
C THR A 611 26.57 -23.01 -29.69
N PRO A 612 25.98 -22.17 -30.57
CA PRO A 612 24.84 -21.30 -30.24
C PRO A 612 23.46 -21.99 -30.32
N THR A 613 23.40 -23.24 -30.79
CA THR A 613 22.16 -24.03 -30.92
C THR A 613 21.46 -24.17 -29.55
N PRO A 614 20.16 -23.84 -29.41
CA PRO A 614 19.43 -24.00 -28.15
C PRO A 614 19.25 -25.47 -27.79
N MET A 615 19.07 -25.77 -26.50
CA MET A 615 18.75 -27.12 -26.03
C MET A 615 17.23 -27.40 -26.05
N ASN A 616 16.86 -28.69 -26.12
CA ASN A 616 15.49 -29.18 -26.14
C ASN A 616 15.40 -30.58 -25.51
N ALA A 617 14.36 -30.87 -24.72
CA ALA A 617 14.14 -32.19 -24.12
C ALA A 617 13.96 -33.33 -25.13
N SER A 618 13.48 -33.03 -26.35
CA SER A 618 13.26 -34.01 -27.41
C SER A 618 14.38 -34.09 -28.44
N GLU A 619 15.31 -33.12 -28.47
CA GLU A 619 16.33 -32.97 -29.54
C GLU A 619 17.75 -32.68 -29.01
N THR A 620 17.98 -32.75 -27.70
CA THR A 620 19.33 -32.70 -27.12
C THR A 620 19.73 -34.07 -26.59
N LEU A 621 20.75 -34.66 -27.19
CA LEU A 621 21.34 -35.92 -26.79
C LEU A 621 22.40 -35.67 -25.71
N PHE A 622 22.22 -36.30 -24.54
CA PHE A 622 23.19 -36.29 -23.45
C PHE A 622 23.90 -37.65 -23.38
N TRP A 623 25.19 -37.65 -23.01
CA TRP A 623 25.81 -38.84 -22.43
C TRP A 623 25.23 -39.01 -21.03
N ILE A 624 24.38 -40.01 -20.83
CA ILE A 624 23.67 -40.18 -19.54
C ILE A 624 24.54 -40.90 -18.49
N ALA A 625 25.72 -41.38 -18.89
CA ALA A 625 26.70 -42.03 -18.02
C ALA A 625 26.02 -43.06 -17.10
N SER A 626 26.22 -42.95 -15.79
CA SER A 626 25.73 -43.89 -14.78
C SER A 626 24.22 -44.07 -14.69
N CYS A 627 23.41 -43.28 -15.41
CA CYS A 627 21.99 -43.57 -15.60
C CYS A 627 21.77 -44.86 -16.43
N THR A 628 22.78 -45.31 -17.20
CA THR A 628 22.77 -46.60 -17.91
C THR A 628 22.48 -47.79 -16.99
N LYS A 629 22.92 -47.72 -15.72
CA LYS A 629 22.80 -48.80 -14.73
C LYS A 629 21.35 -49.28 -14.54
N LEU A 630 20.36 -48.40 -14.67
CA LEU A 630 18.93 -48.74 -14.61
C LEU A 630 18.48 -49.63 -15.78
N VAL A 631 18.97 -49.35 -16.99
CA VAL A 631 18.63 -50.13 -18.19
C VAL A 631 19.24 -51.52 -18.10
N THR A 632 20.49 -51.61 -17.63
CA THR A 632 21.19 -52.88 -17.36
C THR A 632 20.46 -53.71 -16.31
N ALA A 633 20.03 -53.11 -15.19
CA ALA A 633 19.27 -53.83 -14.15
C ALA A 633 17.93 -54.38 -14.67
N ILE A 634 17.20 -53.62 -15.51
CA ILE A 634 15.98 -54.11 -16.17
C ILE A 634 16.30 -55.29 -17.09
N ALA A 635 17.35 -55.20 -17.92
CA ALA A 635 17.77 -56.25 -18.83
C ALA A 635 18.21 -57.54 -18.10
N VAL A 636 18.87 -57.40 -16.95
CA VAL A 636 19.21 -58.53 -16.06
C VAL A 636 17.96 -59.15 -15.45
N LEU A 637 17.03 -58.35 -14.92
CA LEU A 637 15.78 -58.86 -14.35
C LEU A 637 14.88 -59.52 -15.41
N GLN A 638 14.93 -59.10 -16.68
CA GLN A 638 14.31 -59.83 -17.79
C GLN A 638 14.87 -61.26 -17.93
N LEU A 639 16.17 -61.50 -17.68
CA LEU A 639 16.74 -62.84 -17.67
C LEU A 639 16.39 -63.65 -16.40
N VAL A 640 16.23 -62.99 -15.25
CA VAL A 640 15.73 -63.61 -14.01
C VAL A 640 14.27 -64.06 -14.19
N GLU A 641 13.41 -63.23 -14.77
CA GLU A 641 12.02 -63.59 -15.12
C GLU A 641 11.92 -64.76 -16.12
N GLN A 642 12.93 -64.91 -16.98
CA GLN A 642 13.05 -66.03 -17.92
C GLN A 642 13.65 -67.30 -17.28
N GLY A 643 13.98 -67.29 -15.97
CA GLY A 643 14.61 -68.39 -15.26
C GLY A 643 16.02 -68.73 -15.75
N LYS A 644 16.69 -67.80 -16.45
CA LYS A 644 18.01 -68.02 -17.07
C LYS A 644 19.18 -67.80 -16.12
N ILE A 645 18.96 -67.02 -15.06
CA ILE A 645 19.90 -66.75 -13.96
C ILE A 645 19.14 -66.60 -12.64
N PRO A 646 19.68 -67.07 -11.51
CA PRO A 646 19.23 -66.66 -10.19
C PRO A 646 19.67 -65.21 -9.89
N LEU A 647 18.98 -64.56 -8.95
CA LEU A 647 19.36 -63.25 -8.41
C LEU A 647 20.37 -63.41 -7.26
N ASP A 648 20.07 -64.35 -6.37
CA ASP A 648 20.90 -64.84 -5.27
C ASP A 648 20.79 -66.37 -5.25
N ASP A 649 21.82 -67.05 -4.73
CA ASP A 649 21.97 -68.51 -4.79
C ASP A 649 22.49 -69.05 -3.44
N GLU A 650 21.92 -70.15 -2.95
CA GLU A 650 22.15 -70.63 -1.57
C GLU A 650 23.48 -71.39 -1.39
N GLU A 651 24.08 -71.93 -2.44
CA GLU A 651 25.38 -72.63 -2.37
C GLU A 651 26.59 -71.67 -2.21
N TRP A 652 26.36 -70.37 -2.26
CA TRP A 652 27.39 -69.37 -2.60
C TRP A 652 28.12 -68.73 -1.39
N GLU A 653 28.61 -69.54 -0.44
CA GLU A 653 29.16 -69.06 0.85
C GLU A 653 30.29 -67.99 0.78
N ARG A 654 30.99 -67.81 -0.36
CA ARG A 654 32.21 -66.97 -0.44
C ARG A 654 32.42 -66.17 -1.74
N GLY A 655 31.36 -65.71 -2.40
CA GLY A 655 31.49 -64.92 -3.63
C GLY A 655 30.47 -63.78 -3.82
N VAL A 656 30.56 -63.11 -4.97
CA VAL A 656 29.62 -62.06 -5.44
C VAL A 656 28.41 -62.67 -6.14
N THR A 657 27.19 -62.36 -5.69
CA THR A 657 25.93 -62.74 -6.36
C THR A 657 25.50 -61.69 -7.40
N MET A 658 24.48 -61.97 -8.21
CA MET A 658 23.91 -60.98 -9.14
C MET A 658 23.33 -59.78 -8.36
N SER A 659 22.68 -60.02 -7.21
CA SER A 659 22.23 -58.94 -6.32
C SER A 659 23.38 -58.05 -5.83
N MET A 660 24.56 -58.61 -5.55
CA MET A 660 25.76 -57.81 -5.19
C MET A 660 26.30 -56.97 -6.35
N LEU A 661 26.15 -57.42 -7.61
CA LEU A 661 26.48 -56.62 -8.80
C LEU A 661 25.57 -55.40 -8.94
N LEU A 662 24.27 -55.63 -8.72
CA LEU A 662 23.23 -54.63 -8.89
C LEU A 662 23.21 -53.61 -7.74
N SER A 663 23.39 -54.05 -6.49
CA SER A 663 23.35 -53.22 -5.28
C SER A 663 24.65 -52.46 -4.97
N HIS A 664 25.71 -52.60 -5.78
CA HIS A 664 27.04 -52.04 -5.53
C HIS A 664 27.69 -52.51 -4.20
N THR A 665 27.43 -53.74 -3.75
CA THR A 665 28.06 -54.34 -2.55
C THR A 665 29.19 -55.32 -2.85
N ALA A 666 29.56 -55.49 -4.11
CA ALA A 666 30.65 -56.37 -4.52
C ALA A 666 32.07 -55.91 -4.10
N GLY A 667 32.24 -54.67 -3.66
CA GLY A 667 33.48 -54.19 -3.01
C GLY A 667 34.57 -53.61 -3.92
N PHE A 668 34.21 -53.03 -5.08
CA PHE A 668 35.14 -52.40 -6.03
C PHE A 668 34.83 -50.92 -6.24
N GLY A 669 35.88 -50.09 -6.35
CA GLY A 669 35.80 -48.64 -6.60
C GLY A 669 36.14 -48.23 -8.04
N TYR A 670 35.89 -46.96 -8.41
CA TYR A 670 36.41 -46.30 -9.63
C TYR A 670 37.71 -45.55 -9.30
N GLN A 671 38.61 -45.42 -10.29
CA GLN A 671 39.85 -44.63 -10.17
C GLN A 671 39.63 -43.15 -9.79
N PHE A 672 38.45 -42.59 -10.09
CA PHE A 672 38.07 -41.23 -9.70
C PHE A 672 37.33 -41.14 -8.34
N SER A 673 36.80 -42.24 -7.80
CA SER A 673 35.97 -42.23 -6.57
C SER A 673 36.71 -42.63 -5.30
N ASP A 674 37.77 -43.44 -5.39
CA ASP A 674 38.47 -43.97 -4.21
C ASP A 674 39.99 -43.99 -4.40
N VAL A 675 40.70 -43.26 -3.54
CA VAL A 675 42.17 -43.13 -3.52
C VAL A 675 42.88 -44.49 -3.39
N ARG A 676 42.25 -45.52 -2.80
CA ARG A 676 42.81 -46.89 -2.71
C ARG A 676 42.98 -47.55 -4.09
N THR A 677 42.19 -47.14 -5.08
CA THR A 677 42.24 -47.69 -6.45
C THR A 677 43.34 -47.07 -7.31
N VAL A 678 43.77 -45.84 -6.99
CA VAL A 678 44.78 -45.07 -7.74
C VAL A 678 46.13 -45.80 -7.75
N ASN A 679 46.82 -45.78 -8.88
CA ASN A 679 48.15 -46.37 -9.04
C ASN A 679 49.23 -45.27 -9.09
N ARG A 680 50.31 -45.40 -8.31
CA ARG A 680 51.33 -44.34 -8.17
C ARG A 680 52.11 -44.04 -9.46
N ASP A 681 52.20 -45.01 -10.36
CA ASP A 681 52.93 -44.89 -11.63
C ASP A 681 52.03 -44.43 -12.79
N ASP A 682 50.71 -44.56 -12.65
CA ASP A 682 49.74 -44.04 -13.61
C ASP A 682 49.48 -42.55 -13.36
N LYS A 683 50.24 -41.68 -14.03
CA LYS A 683 49.89 -40.26 -14.13
C LYS A 683 48.45 -40.12 -14.65
N ALA A 684 47.64 -39.33 -13.95
CA ALA A 684 46.21 -39.17 -14.14
C ALA A 684 45.78 -39.26 -15.61
N LYS A 685 45.06 -40.35 -15.94
CA LYS A 685 44.53 -40.62 -17.27
C LYS A 685 43.22 -39.84 -17.43
N ASP A 686 43.14 -39.03 -18.48
CA ASP A 686 42.02 -38.10 -18.73
C ASP A 686 40.77 -38.83 -19.31
N TRP A 687 40.55 -40.09 -18.90
CA TRP A 687 39.50 -41.00 -19.36
C TRP A 687 39.00 -41.91 -18.22
N ILE A 688 37.77 -42.42 -18.37
CA ILE A 688 37.07 -43.26 -17.38
C ILE A 688 37.09 -44.72 -17.83
N GLU A 689 37.13 -45.67 -16.90
CA GLU A 689 37.18 -47.10 -17.19
C GLU A 689 36.02 -47.53 -18.12
N GLY A 690 36.38 -48.08 -19.29
CA GLY A 690 35.47 -48.47 -20.37
C GLY A 690 35.33 -47.43 -21.49
N ALA A 691 35.91 -46.24 -21.35
CA ALA A 691 35.77 -45.15 -22.32
C ALA A 691 36.57 -45.31 -23.62
N SER A 692 37.62 -46.15 -23.65
CA SER A 692 38.35 -46.44 -24.88
C SER A 692 37.56 -47.37 -25.83
N GLY A 693 36.65 -48.17 -25.27
CA GLY A 693 36.01 -49.29 -25.97
C GLY A 693 36.78 -50.60 -25.92
N ASP A 694 37.91 -50.66 -25.21
CA ASP A 694 38.55 -51.93 -24.84
C ASP A 694 37.99 -52.41 -23.49
N VAL A 695 37.64 -53.70 -23.41
CA VAL A 695 37.26 -54.36 -22.15
C VAL A 695 38.41 -54.34 -21.14
N ASN A 696 39.68 -54.28 -21.61
CA ASN A 696 40.85 -54.21 -20.75
C ASN A 696 40.85 -53.00 -19.79
N ASP A 697 40.16 -51.90 -20.12
CA ASP A 697 40.03 -50.73 -19.24
C ASP A 697 39.43 -51.12 -17.87
N ILE A 698 38.32 -51.86 -17.87
CA ILE A 698 37.66 -52.30 -16.63
C ILE A 698 38.43 -53.45 -15.95
N LEU A 699 39.20 -54.23 -16.71
CA LEU A 699 40.10 -55.26 -16.16
C LEU A 699 41.26 -54.71 -15.31
N GLY A 700 41.41 -53.38 -15.20
CA GLY A 700 42.34 -52.72 -14.28
C GLY A 700 41.83 -52.57 -12.83
N ALA A 701 40.51 -52.63 -12.59
CA ALA A 701 39.89 -52.19 -11.33
C ALA A 701 40.34 -52.99 -10.08
N ARG A 702 40.45 -52.32 -8.92
CA ARG A 702 40.87 -52.94 -7.65
C ARG A 702 39.68 -53.26 -6.74
N MET A 703 39.71 -54.43 -6.09
CA MET A 703 38.88 -54.70 -4.91
C MET A 703 39.40 -53.83 -3.76
N VAL A 704 38.50 -53.19 -3.02
CA VAL A 704 38.82 -52.30 -1.90
C VAL A 704 38.09 -52.68 -0.60
N ASN A 705 36.95 -53.37 -0.71
CA ASN A 705 36.22 -54.01 0.39
C ASN A 705 35.92 -55.47 0.02
N GLN A 706 35.62 -56.35 0.98
CA GLN A 706 35.17 -57.71 0.66
C GLN A 706 33.71 -57.71 0.16
N PRO A 707 33.29 -58.65 -0.72
CA PRO A 707 31.90 -58.78 -1.15
C PRO A 707 30.91 -58.82 0.01
N GLY A 708 29.80 -58.11 -0.10
CA GLY A 708 28.75 -58.02 0.92
C GLY A 708 29.14 -57.27 2.21
N SER A 709 30.42 -56.98 2.45
CA SER A 709 30.89 -56.35 3.70
C SER A 709 30.64 -54.85 3.78
N ALA A 710 30.63 -54.16 2.64
CA ALA A 710 30.36 -52.73 2.53
C ALA A 710 29.84 -52.37 1.13
N TRP A 711 29.14 -51.25 1.05
CA TRP A 711 28.72 -50.62 -0.21
C TRP A 711 29.90 -49.82 -0.81
N GLU A 712 30.13 -49.94 -2.12
CA GLU A 712 31.26 -49.29 -2.80
C GLU A 712 30.93 -48.92 -4.26
N TYR A 713 31.29 -47.71 -4.68
CA TYR A 713 30.95 -47.22 -6.02
C TYR A 713 32.08 -47.41 -7.03
N GLY A 714 31.94 -48.38 -7.95
CA GLY A 714 33.02 -48.76 -8.86
C GLY A 714 32.71 -49.61 -10.09
N VAL A 715 33.81 -50.04 -10.72
CA VAL A 715 33.95 -50.94 -11.88
C VAL A 715 34.74 -52.19 -11.48
N SER A 716 34.97 -53.15 -12.39
CA SER A 716 35.22 -54.54 -11.98
C SER A 716 36.08 -55.39 -12.93
N ARG A 717 36.79 -56.36 -12.32
CA ARG A 717 37.96 -57.01 -12.89
C ARG A 717 37.82 -58.54 -12.98
N SER A 718 38.38 -59.12 -14.04
CA SER A 718 38.33 -60.57 -14.28
C SER A 718 39.47 -61.35 -13.62
N ILE A 719 39.20 -62.63 -13.33
CA ILE A 719 40.20 -63.70 -13.40
C ILE A 719 40.38 -64.06 -14.89
N PHE A 720 41.57 -63.86 -15.45
CA PHE A 720 41.84 -64.23 -16.84
C PHE A 720 43.24 -64.86 -17.02
N PHE A 721 43.43 -66.07 -16.49
CA PHE A 721 44.63 -66.88 -16.79
C PHE A 721 44.46 -68.40 -16.56
N TYR A 722 43.33 -68.99 -16.99
CA TYR A 722 43.23 -70.47 -17.09
C TYR A 722 42.27 -70.99 -18.17
N ILE A 723 41.08 -70.38 -18.34
CA ILE A 723 40.05 -70.86 -19.28
C ILE A 723 40.27 -70.29 -20.69
N PHE A 724 41.44 -70.55 -21.29
CA PHE A 724 41.71 -70.19 -22.70
C PHE A 724 42.68 -71.14 -23.44
N SER A 725 42.95 -72.34 -22.88
CA SER A 725 43.92 -73.29 -23.43
C SER A 725 43.33 -74.57 -24.05
N GLN A 726 42.00 -74.73 -24.10
CA GLN A 726 41.33 -75.89 -24.71
C GLN A 726 40.06 -75.52 -25.48
N ASN A 727 39.73 -76.35 -26.47
CA ASN A 727 38.86 -76.00 -27.60
C ASN A 727 37.37 -76.34 -27.44
N HIS A 728 36.61 -75.80 -28.41
CA HIS A 728 35.30 -76.22 -28.93
C HIS A 728 34.00 -75.69 -28.30
N TYR A 729 33.12 -75.28 -29.22
CA TYR A 729 31.70 -75.03 -29.01
C TYR A 729 30.96 -76.33 -28.63
N SER A 730 30.42 -76.41 -27.43
CA SER A 730 29.05 -76.92 -27.15
C SER A 730 28.75 -76.87 -25.64
N GLN A 731 27.46 -76.84 -25.29
CA GLN A 731 26.90 -76.81 -23.91
C GLN A 731 27.22 -75.56 -23.05
N VAL A 732 26.34 -74.56 -23.14
CA VAL A 732 26.35 -73.34 -22.29
C VAL A 732 26.03 -73.63 -20.80
N GLN A 733 25.37 -74.76 -20.49
CA GLN A 733 24.95 -75.12 -19.12
C GLN A 733 26.11 -75.28 -18.11
N VAL A 734 27.35 -75.47 -18.56
CA VAL A 734 28.50 -75.68 -17.66
C VAL A 734 29.16 -74.35 -17.22
N ILE A 735 28.84 -73.22 -17.86
CA ILE A 735 29.51 -71.93 -17.63
C ILE A 735 29.21 -71.36 -16.23
N VAL A 736 28.02 -71.63 -15.68
CA VAL A 736 27.66 -71.27 -14.29
C VAL A 736 28.35 -72.18 -13.28
N ILE A 737 28.52 -73.47 -13.62
CA ILE A 737 28.91 -74.55 -12.69
C ILE A 737 30.45 -74.68 -12.54
N ARG A 738 31.24 -73.90 -13.28
CA ARG A 738 32.73 -73.90 -13.19
C ARG A 738 33.36 -72.54 -12.82
N MET A 739 32.66 -71.71 -12.07
CA MET A 739 33.30 -70.64 -11.28
C MET A 739 33.84 -71.14 -9.92
N TYR A 740 33.54 -72.38 -9.53
CA TYR A 740 34.09 -73.01 -8.33
C TYR A 740 35.60 -73.29 -8.43
N THR A 741 36.27 -73.25 -7.27
CA THR A 741 37.70 -73.55 -7.01
C THR A 741 38.78 -72.70 -7.71
N VAL A 742 38.76 -71.38 -7.47
CA VAL A 742 40.00 -70.60 -7.31
C VAL A 742 40.17 -70.23 -5.83
N THR A 743 41.37 -70.42 -5.28
CA THR A 743 41.66 -70.30 -3.84
C THR A 743 41.62 -68.86 -3.32
N LEU A 744 41.26 -68.71 -2.04
CA LEU A 744 40.99 -67.46 -1.29
C LEU A 744 42.17 -66.47 -1.11
N ASN A 745 43.21 -66.55 -1.94
CA ASN A 745 44.42 -65.73 -1.81
C ASN A 745 44.49 -64.54 -2.78
N ASP A 746 43.59 -64.46 -3.77
CA ASP A 746 43.64 -63.49 -4.88
C ASP A 746 42.31 -62.73 -5.06
N ASN A 747 42.21 -61.51 -4.51
CA ASN A 747 41.00 -60.68 -4.52
C ASN A 747 40.57 -60.19 -5.93
N LYS A 748 39.70 -60.95 -6.64
CA LYS A 748 39.26 -60.67 -8.03
C LYS A 748 37.76 -60.99 -8.26
N GLN A 749 36.88 -59.99 -8.21
CA GLN A 749 35.41 -60.11 -8.33
C GLN A 749 34.77 -58.88 -9.07
N ILE A 750 33.43 -58.74 -9.08
CA ILE A 750 32.66 -58.26 -10.25
C ILE A 750 31.61 -57.14 -9.92
N ASN A 751 31.16 -56.27 -10.85
CA ASN A 751 30.18 -55.16 -10.68
C ASN A 751 29.32 -54.92 -11.96
N MET A 752 28.42 -53.92 -12.01
CA MET A 752 27.36 -53.70 -13.03
C MET A 752 27.75 -53.86 -14.52
N ASP A 753 28.92 -53.39 -14.96
CA ASP A 753 29.37 -53.56 -16.35
C ASP A 753 29.45 -55.05 -16.77
N TRP A 754 29.75 -55.93 -15.82
CA TRP A 754 29.72 -57.37 -16.02
C TRP A 754 28.35 -58.00 -15.93
N ALA A 755 27.38 -57.39 -15.25
CA ALA A 755 25.99 -57.81 -15.39
C ALA A 755 25.56 -57.65 -16.87
N GLY A 756 26.11 -56.62 -17.54
CA GLY A 756 26.13 -56.50 -19.00
C GLY A 756 26.85 -57.66 -19.72
N ILE A 757 28.14 -57.89 -19.45
CA ILE A 757 28.93 -58.98 -20.11
C ILE A 757 28.28 -60.37 -19.92
N ILE A 758 27.70 -60.64 -18.75
CA ILE A 758 26.97 -61.87 -18.45
C ILE A 758 25.73 -61.96 -19.34
N LEU A 759 24.95 -60.88 -19.46
CA LEU A 759 23.81 -60.81 -20.38
C LEU A 759 24.23 -61.02 -21.85
N GLU A 760 25.30 -60.40 -22.32
CA GLU A 760 25.80 -60.59 -23.69
C GLU A 760 26.18 -62.05 -23.95
N ARG A 761 26.90 -62.69 -23.01
CA ARG A 761 27.32 -64.10 -23.12
C ARG A 761 26.14 -65.08 -23.07
N LEU A 762 25.14 -64.83 -22.23
CA LEU A 762 23.95 -65.68 -22.09
C LEU A 762 22.95 -65.53 -23.25
N THR A 763 22.94 -64.37 -23.91
CA THR A 763 22.00 -64.07 -25.00
C THR A 763 22.62 -64.19 -26.40
N SER A 764 23.96 -64.19 -26.49
CA SER A 764 24.72 -64.04 -27.74
C SER A 764 24.36 -62.77 -28.55
N GLN A 765 23.91 -61.72 -27.86
CA GLN A 765 23.60 -60.40 -28.40
C GLN A 765 24.55 -59.37 -27.78
N THR A 766 24.83 -58.26 -28.48
CA THR A 766 25.49 -57.11 -27.83
C THR A 766 24.48 -56.35 -26.96
N LEU A 767 24.92 -55.60 -25.95
CA LEU A 767 24.02 -54.79 -25.12
C LEU A 767 23.16 -53.84 -25.94
N SER A 768 23.70 -53.21 -26.98
CA SER A 768 22.96 -52.32 -27.87
C SER A 768 21.90 -53.07 -28.68
N THR A 769 22.15 -54.33 -29.07
CA THR A 769 21.14 -55.18 -29.71
C THR A 769 20.04 -55.54 -28.71
N TYR A 770 20.42 -56.02 -27.51
CA TYR A 770 19.47 -56.48 -26.52
C TYR A 770 18.61 -55.34 -25.97
N PHE A 771 19.22 -54.20 -25.63
CA PHE A 771 18.50 -53.02 -25.15
C PHE A 771 17.58 -52.46 -26.22
N GLN A 772 17.98 -52.48 -27.50
CA GLN A 772 17.09 -52.06 -28.59
C GLN A 772 15.87 -52.98 -28.66
N THR A 773 16.07 -54.29 -28.84
CA THR A 773 14.98 -55.26 -29.07
C THR A 773 14.08 -55.49 -27.86
N HIS A 774 14.61 -55.55 -26.64
CA HIS A 774 13.85 -55.96 -25.43
C HIS A 774 13.44 -54.80 -24.51
N ILE A 775 13.91 -53.57 -24.75
CA ILE A 775 13.58 -52.40 -23.91
C ILE A 775 13.17 -51.19 -24.77
N PHE A 776 13.96 -50.76 -25.74
CA PHE A 776 13.72 -49.52 -26.48
C PHE A 776 12.62 -49.64 -27.54
N ASP A 777 12.62 -50.69 -28.36
CA ASP A 777 11.57 -50.95 -29.35
C ASP A 777 10.17 -51.09 -28.68
N PRO A 778 9.99 -51.86 -27.58
CA PRO A 778 8.75 -51.87 -26.80
C PRO A 778 8.28 -50.50 -26.32
N LEU A 779 9.19 -49.56 -26.02
CA LEU A 779 8.88 -48.21 -25.54
C LEU A 779 8.70 -47.17 -26.69
N GLY A 780 8.85 -47.60 -27.94
CA GLY A 780 8.88 -46.67 -29.08
C GLY A 780 10.06 -45.69 -28.99
N LEU A 781 11.25 -46.22 -28.72
CA LEU A 781 12.53 -45.50 -28.68
C LEU A 781 13.45 -46.01 -29.80
N THR A 782 13.81 -45.13 -30.71
CA THR A 782 14.70 -45.42 -31.85
C THR A 782 16.17 -45.19 -31.48
N PRO A 783 17.13 -45.73 -32.26
CA PRO A 783 18.57 -45.44 -32.13
C PRO A 783 18.96 -43.96 -32.24
N SER A 784 18.08 -43.09 -32.77
CA SER A 784 18.27 -41.64 -32.74
C SER A 784 17.90 -41.01 -31.39
N THR A 785 17.08 -41.69 -30.57
CA THR A 785 16.59 -41.19 -29.27
C THR A 785 17.35 -41.75 -28.07
N ALA A 786 17.78 -43.02 -28.13
CA ALA A 786 18.64 -43.68 -27.15
C ALA A 786 19.56 -44.68 -27.87
N THR A 787 20.87 -44.70 -27.55
CA THR A 787 21.86 -45.55 -28.24
C THR A 787 23.18 -45.64 -27.47
N PHE A 788 23.99 -46.68 -27.71
CA PHE A 788 25.40 -46.72 -27.33
C PHE A 788 26.30 -45.95 -28.31
N PHE A 789 25.90 -45.85 -29.58
CA PHE A 789 26.65 -45.25 -30.68
C PHE A 789 25.83 -44.13 -31.36
N PRO A 790 26.04 -42.85 -31.00
CA PRO A 790 25.37 -41.72 -31.63
C PRO A 790 25.73 -41.59 -33.14
N PRO A 791 24.76 -41.55 -34.07
CA PRO A 791 25.04 -41.33 -35.48
C PRO A 791 25.69 -39.94 -35.72
N PRO A 792 26.64 -39.79 -36.67
CA PRO A 792 27.33 -38.51 -36.90
C PRO A 792 26.39 -37.31 -37.14
N SER A 793 25.27 -37.53 -37.85
CA SER A 793 24.23 -36.53 -38.08
C SER A 793 23.53 -36.03 -36.80
N ILE A 794 23.60 -36.77 -35.69
CA ILE A 794 23.12 -36.37 -34.37
C ILE A 794 24.26 -35.75 -33.55
N GLN A 795 25.52 -36.19 -33.75
CA GLN A 795 26.70 -35.64 -33.08
C GLN A 795 26.97 -34.16 -33.42
N GLU A 796 26.68 -33.76 -34.66
CA GLU A 796 26.88 -32.40 -35.16
C GLU A 796 25.83 -31.41 -34.62
N THR A 797 24.55 -31.78 -34.66
CA THR A 797 23.43 -30.84 -34.46
C THR A 797 22.72 -30.95 -33.10
N HIS A 798 22.82 -32.08 -32.41
CA HIS A 798 21.99 -32.41 -31.23
C HIS A 798 22.79 -32.77 -29.97
N LEU A 799 24.12 -32.94 -30.07
CA LEU A 799 24.98 -33.37 -28.97
C LEU A 799 25.26 -32.25 -27.96
N ALA A 800 24.87 -32.44 -26.69
CA ALA A 800 25.26 -31.54 -25.60
C ALA A 800 26.76 -31.67 -25.31
N LYS A 801 27.54 -30.61 -25.54
CA LYS A 801 28.99 -30.60 -25.36
C LYS A 801 29.37 -30.64 -23.87
N MET A 802 30.55 -31.18 -23.56
CA MET A 802 31.09 -31.20 -22.20
C MET A 802 31.90 -29.94 -21.87
N HIS A 803 31.80 -29.50 -20.62
CA HIS A 803 32.53 -28.37 -20.07
C HIS A 803 33.08 -28.72 -18.68
N GLN A 804 34.10 -27.98 -18.27
CA GLN A 804 34.74 -28.10 -16.96
C GLN A 804 35.21 -26.72 -16.52
N ARG A 805 35.17 -26.44 -15.21
CA ARG A 805 35.75 -25.22 -14.65
C ARG A 805 37.25 -25.42 -14.46
N ASP A 806 38.01 -24.47 -14.98
CA ASP A 806 39.42 -24.30 -14.63
C ASP A 806 39.54 -24.11 -13.10
N PRO A 807 40.24 -24.98 -12.37
CA PRO A 807 40.30 -24.93 -10.90
C PRO A 807 41.05 -23.70 -10.37
N THR A 808 41.85 -23.03 -11.21
CA THR A 808 42.63 -21.84 -10.83
C THR A 808 41.93 -20.53 -11.18
N THR A 809 41.27 -20.46 -12.34
CA THR A 809 40.59 -19.22 -12.81
C THR A 809 39.07 -19.23 -12.60
N ASN A 810 38.48 -20.38 -12.24
CA ASN A 810 37.03 -20.61 -12.14
C ASN A 810 36.26 -20.30 -13.44
N VAL A 811 36.96 -20.23 -14.60
CA VAL A 811 36.36 -20.04 -15.92
C VAL A 811 35.91 -21.39 -16.48
N LEU A 812 34.66 -21.45 -16.94
CA LEU A 812 34.11 -22.63 -17.62
C LEU A 812 34.67 -22.70 -19.06
N ARG A 813 35.24 -23.85 -19.46
CA ARG A 813 35.78 -24.10 -20.80
C ARG A 813 35.15 -25.37 -21.41
N GLU A 814 35.04 -25.44 -22.73
CA GLU A 814 34.70 -26.70 -23.43
C GLU A 814 35.85 -27.71 -23.30
N ARG A 815 35.51 -28.99 -23.15
CA ARG A 815 36.45 -30.11 -23.24
C ARG A 815 35.85 -31.26 -24.06
N PRO A 816 36.68 -32.12 -24.67
CA PRO A 816 36.19 -33.36 -25.28
C PRO A 816 35.36 -34.19 -24.31
N HIS A 817 34.44 -34.99 -24.84
CA HIS A 817 33.69 -35.96 -24.04
C HIS A 817 34.66 -36.98 -23.42
N LEU A 818 34.48 -37.30 -22.15
CA LEU A 818 35.27 -38.36 -21.49
C LEU A 818 35.01 -39.73 -22.14
N TYR A 819 33.77 -39.96 -22.58
CA TYR A 819 33.32 -41.17 -23.27
C TYR A 819 33.36 -40.98 -24.81
N ASN A 820 34.53 -40.62 -25.35
CA ASN A 820 34.68 -40.28 -26.78
C ASN A 820 34.75 -41.52 -27.70
N GLY A 821 35.15 -42.69 -27.18
CA GLY A 821 35.31 -43.91 -27.98
C GLY A 821 34.14 -44.22 -28.91
N PRO A 822 32.88 -44.29 -28.42
CA PRO A 822 31.72 -44.62 -29.26
C PRO A 822 31.37 -43.52 -30.28
N LEU A 823 31.65 -42.25 -29.98
CA LEU A 823 31.45 -41.15 -30.93
C LEU A 823 32.34 -41.32 -32.18
N THR A 824 33.56 -41.83 -31.97
CA THR A 824 34.54 -42.07 -33.03
C THR A 824 34.51 -43.49 -33.61
N CYS A 825 33.65 -44.39 -33.11
CA CYS A 825 33.65 -45.79 -33.49
C CYS A 825 32.91 -46.03 -34.83
N PRO A 826 33.60 -46.46 -35.91
CA PRO A 826 32.95 -46.74 -37.19
C PRO A 826 32.02 -47.97 -37.08
N PRO A 827 30.87 -48.01 -37.80
CA PRO A 827 29.89 -49.09 -37.72
C PRO A 827 30.48 -50.51 -37.80
N GLU A 828 31.45 -50.71 -38.70
CA GLU A 828 32.22 -51.96 -38.87
C GLU A 828 32.80 -52.55 -37.57
N LYS A 829 33.10 -51.68 -36.58
CA LYS A 829 33.76 -52.04 -35.30
C LYS A 829 32.82 -51.96 -34.10
N GLN A 830 31.60 -51.45 -34.24
CA GLN A 830 30.65 -51.35 -33.13
C GLN A 830 30.28 -52.71 -32.50
N PRO A 831 30.21 -53.84 -33.24
CA PRO A 831 30.00 -55.17 -32.65
C PRO A 831 31.19 -55.70 -31.82
N SER A 832 32.39 -55.13 -31.98
CA SER A 832 33.61 -55.52 -31.25
C SER A 832 34.10 -54.46 -30.26
N PHE A 833 33.41 -53.33 -30.17
CA PHE A 833 33.63 -52.26 -29.20
C PHE A 833 32.96 -52.63 -27.87
N PHE A 834 33.65 -52.46 -26.74
CA PHE A 834 33.09 -52.77 -25.42
C PHE A 834 31.94 -51.84 -25.04
N GLN A 835 30.75 -52.40 -24.81
CA GLN A 835 29.53 -51.65 -24.51
C GLN A 835 29.30 -51.63 -22.99
N SER A 836 29.63 -50.50 -22.34
CA SER A 836 29.57 -50.36 -20.89
C SER A 836 28.12 -50.42 -20.35
N GLY A 837 27.76 -51.50 -19.65
CA GLY A 837 26.52 -51.58 -18.87
C GLY A 837 26.49 -50.63 -17.67
N GLY A 838 27.63 -50.10 -17.23
CA GLY A 838 27.74 -49.16 -16.14
C GLY A 838 27.62 -47.69 -16.53
N ALA A 839 27.91 -47.31 -17.78
CA ALA A 839 27.99 -45.91 -18.22
C ALA A 839 27.71 -45.65 -19.72
N GLY A 840 27.44 -46.66 -20.54
CA GLY A 840 27.60 -46.58 -21.99
C GLY A 840 26.53 -45.86 -22.81
N LEU A 841 25.37 -45.52 -22.26
CA LEU A 841 24.26 -44.95 -23.04
C LEU A 841 24.34 -43.44 -23.26
N TRP A 842 23.81 -43.05 -24.42
CA TRP A 842 23.42 -41.71 -24.79
C TRP A 842 21.90 -41.66 -24.94
N SER A 843 21.24 -40.62 -24.46
CA SER A 843 19.77 -40.51 -24.54
C SER A 843 19.27 -39.07 -24.48
N HIS A 844 18.07 -38.86 -25.01
CA HIS A 844 17.31 -37.62 -24.90
C HIS A 844 16.48 -37.59 -23.60
N PRO A 845 16.34 -36.44 -22.92
CA PRO A 845 15.51 -36.31 -21.71
C PRO A 845 14.09 -36.87 -21.86
N ALA A 846 13.40 -36.54 -22.96
CA ALA A 846 12.04 -37.02 -23.26
C ALA A 846 11.98 -38.46 -23.77
N ALA A 847 13.12 -39.07 -24.12
CA ALA A 847 13.22 -40.50 -24.40
C ALA A 847 13.34 -41.29 -23.09
N TYR A 848 14.24 -40.86 -22.22
CA TYR A 848 14.53 -41.53 -20.96
C TYR A 848 13.33 -41.50 -19.99
N THR A 849 12.52 -40.44 -19.97
CA THR A 849 11.27 -40.41 -19.16
C THR A 849 10.24 -41.45 -19.58
N LYS A 850 10.23 -41.97 -20.82
CA LYS A 850 9.34 -43.09 -21.20
C LYS A 850 9.68 -44.36 -20.42
N LEU A 851 10.97 -44.64 -20.21
CA LEU A 851 11.44 -45.76 -19.39
C LEU A 851 11.03 -45.57 -17.93
N LEU A 852 11.20 -44.36 -17.39
CA LEU A 852 10.80 -44.03 -16.02
C LEU A 852 9.28 -44.16 -15.81
N ALA A 853 8.48 -43.69 -16.77
CA ALA A 853 7.03 -43.83 -16.75
C ALA A 853 6.58 -45.29 -16.90
N CYS A 854 7.36 -46.13 -17.58
CA CYS A 854 7.12 -47.57 -17.65
C CYS A 854 7.28 -48.24 -16.27
N LEU A 855 8.35 -47.91 -15.53
CA LEU A 855 8.55 -48.38 -14.15
C LEU A 855 7.47 -47.86 -13.19
N LEU A 856 7.05 -46.60 -13.35
CA LEU A 856 5.97 -45.98 -12.59
C LEU A 856 4.61 -46.70 -12.75
N ASN A 857 4.39 -47.36 -13.89
CA ASN A 857 3.23 -48.21 -14.16
C ASN A 857 3.56 -49.71 -14.01
N ALA A 858 4.37 -50.05 -13.01
CA ALA A 858 4.75 -51.42 -12.67
C ALA A 858 5.28 -52.25 -13.85
N GLY A 859 6.05 -51.62 -14.76
CA GLY A 859 6.72 -52.27 -15.89
C GLY A 859 5.97 -52.25 -17.21
N GLN A 860 4.88 -51.47 -17.31
CA GLN A 860 4.09 -51.32 -18.54
C GLN A 860 4.18 -49.90 -19.09
N SER A 861 4.43 -49.77 -20.39
CA SER A 861 4.50 -48.51 -21.11
C SER A 861 3.13 -47.83 -21.17
N PRO A 862 2.95 -46.58 -20.69
CA PRO A 862 1.67 -45.89 -20.80
C PRO A 862 1.35 -45.44 -22.23
N THR A 863 2.33 -45.39 -23.13
CA THR A 863 2.17 -44.90 -24.52
C THR A 863 2.07 -46.01 -25.57
N THR A 864 2.63 -47.19 -25.30
CA THR A 864 2.62 -48.34 -26.23
C THR A 864 1.91 -49.57 -25.67
N SER A 865 1.47 -49.53 -24.40
CA SER A 865 0.89 -50.65 -23.63
C SER A 865 1.80 -51.89 -23.49
N ALA A 866 2.99 -51.90 -24.09
CA ALA A 866 3.94 -52.99 -24.00
C ALA A 866 4.52 -53.12 -22.59
N ARG A 867 4.80 -54.35 -22.16
CA ARG A 867 5.37 -54.67 -20.85
C ARG A 867 6.82 -55.11 -21.01
N ILE A 868 7.74 -54.37 -20.39
CA ILE A 868 9.19 -54.71 -20.41
C ILE A 868 9.61 -55.51 -19.19
N LEU A 869 8.82 -55.47 -18.10
CA LEU A 869 9.14 -56.15 -16.84
C LEU A 869 7.86 -56.49 -16.06
N SER A 870 7.87 -57.52 -15.23
CA SER A 870 6.73 -57.87 -14.37
C SER A 870 6.59 -56.90 -13.18
N PRO A 871 5.40 -56.75 -12.59
CA PRO A 871 5.21 -55.92 -11.39
C PRO A 871 6.15 -56.32 -10.24
N ALA A 872 6.34 -57.62 -10.01
CA ALA A 872 7.18 -58.14 -8.92
C ALA A 872 8.66 -57.71 -9.07
N SER A 873 9.24 -57.84 -10.26
CA SER A 873 10.62 -57.39 -10.51
C SER A 873 10.74 -55.86 -10.50
N VAL A 874 9.69 -55.13 -10.87
CA VAL A 874 9.65 -53.67 -10.72
C VAL A 874 9.54 -53.28 -9.24
N ASP A 875 8.95 -54.11 -8.38
CA ASP A 875 8.96 -53.93 -6.93
C ASP A 875 10.34 -54.26 -6.32
N LEU A 876 11.08 -55.25 -6.86
CA LEU A 876 12.48 -55.51 -6.47
C LEU A 876 13.38 -54.29 -6.72
N LEU A 877 13.23 -53.57 -7.84
CA LEU A 877 13.95 -52.33 -8.13
C LEU A 877 13.68 -51.20 -7.09
N PHE A 878 12.56 -51.28 -6.37
CA PHE A 878 12.14 -50.32 -5.34
C PHE A 878 12.29 -50.90 -3.91
N THR A 879 12.92 -52.06 -3.75
CA THR A 879 13.14 -52.73 -2.47
C THR A 879 14.61 -52.58 -2.03
N ASN A 880 14.82 -52.20 -0.76
CA ASN A 880 16.14 -52.16 -0.12
C ASN A 880 16.83 -53.54 -0.23
N GLN A 881 18.00 -53.59 -0.88
CA GLN A 881 18.78 -54.82 -1.07
C GLN A 881 19.86 -55.02 0.00
N ILE A 882 20.11 -54.02 0.85
CA ILE A 882 21.22 -53.98 1.82
C ILE A 882 20.78 -53.62 3.26
N PRO A 883 19.63 -54.12 3.78
CA PRO A 883 19.01 -53.62 5.02
C PRO A 883 19.86 -53.73 6.28
N ASN A 884 20.88 -54.58 6.27
CA ASN A 884 21.77 -54.85 7.38
C ASN A 884 23.10 -54.08 7.31
N GLN A 885 23.38 -53.32 6.24
CA GLN A 885 24.58 -52.49 6.17
C GLN A 885 24.36 -51.11 6.85
N PRO A 886 25.39 -50.53 7.49
CA PRO A 886 25.37 -49.15 7.94
C PRO A 886 25.10 -48.13 6.83
N ASP A 887 24.69 -46.91 7.21
CA ASP A 887 24.41 -45.77 6.30
C ASP A 887 25.69 -45.15 5.71
N PHE A 888 26.54 -45.99 5.12
CA PHE A 888 27.78 -45.60 4.44
C PHE A 888 27.53 -44.64 3.28
N ALA A 889 26.31 -44.65 2.70
CA ALA A 889 25.88 -43.72 1.67
C ALA A 889 25.80 -42.25 2.13
N ARG A 890 26.02 -41.93 3.41
CA ARG A 890 26.35 -40.58 3.90
C ARG A 890 27.84 -40.23 3.74
N GLY A 891 28.72 -41.16 4.05
CA GLY A 891 30.16 -40.97 4.11
C GLY A 891 30.84 -41.11 2.76
N ASN A 892 30.49 -40.25 1.79
CA ASN A 892 31.21 -40.15 0.52
C ASN A 892 32.72 -40.01 0.79
N PRO A 893 33.58 -40.95 0.37
CA PRO A 893 35.02 -40.83 0.54
C PRO A 893 35.55 -39.59 -0.20
N PRO A 894 36.71 -39.06 0.19
CA PRO A 894 37.35 -37.98 -0.57
C PRO A 894 37.61 -38.44 -2.01
N PRO A 895 37.23 -37.64 -3.01
CA PRO A 895 37.40 -38.02 -4.41
C PRO A 895 38.87 -38.22 -4.74
N ALA A 896 39.16 -39.23 -5.56
CA ALA A 896 40.50 -39.46 -6.05
C ALA A 896 40.90 -38.48 -7.17
N ASP A 897 39.90 -37.92 -7.88
CA ASP A 897 40.08 -36.84 -8.85
C ASP A 897 39.03 -35.73 -8.62
N GLU A 898 39.46 -34.62 -7.98
CA GLU A 898 38.62 -33.44 -7.74
C GLU A 898 38.11 -32.73 -9.01
N THR A 899 38.73 -33.02 -10.16
CA THR A 899 38.33 -32.45 -11.45
C THR A 899 37.13 -33.19 -12.05
N LEU A 900 36.95 -34.48 -11.69
CA LEU A 900 35.83 -35.33 -12.11
C LEU A 900 34.76 -35.48 -11.01
N ILE A 901 35.13 -35.52 -9.73
CA ILE A 901 34.20 -35.62 -8.61
C ILE A 901 34.57 -34.62 -7.53
N LYS A 902 33.63 -33.78 -7.10
CA LYS A 902 33.78 -33.02 -5.85
C LYS A 902 33.10 -33.73 -4.70
N HIS A 903 33.53 -33.44 -3.47
CA HIS A 903 32.77 -33.76 -2.27
C HIS A 903 31.34 -33.23 -2.40
N GLY A 904 30.40 -34.13 -2.74
CA GLY A 904 28.98 -33.79 -2.78
C GLY A 904 28.49 -33.52 -1.36
N PRO A 905 27.85 -32.39 -1.06
CA PRO A 905 27.22 -32.18 0.23
C PRO A 905 26.12 -33.22 0.43
N GLU A 906 25.82 -33.54 1.69
CA GLU A 906 24.68 -34.40 2.03
C GLU A 906 23.41 -33.85 1.35
N MET A 907 22.72 -34.69 0.55
CA MET A 907 21.47 -34.28 -0.07
C MET A 907 20.43 -34.07 1.03
N ARG A 908 20.17 -32.79 1.34
CA ARG A 908 19.28 -32.33 2.40
C ARG A 908 17.93 -33.06 2.38
N GLY A 909 17.38 -33.29 3.57
CA GLY A 909 16.10 -33.96 3.77
C GLY A 909 16.10 -35.49 3.64
N ILE A 910 17.14 -36.15 3.10
CA ILE A 910 17.17 -37.63 3.00
C ILE A 910 17.79 -38.22 4.27
N ARG A 911 16.96 -38.48 5.28
CA ARG A 911 17.42 -38.89 6.63
C ARG A 911 18.01 -40.29 6.73
N ARG A 912 17.75 -41.16 5.75
CA ARG A 912 18.34 -42.51 5.59
C ARG A 912 18.33 -42.87 4.10
N LYS A 913 19.45 -43.38 3.58
CA LYS A 913 19.58 -43.89 2.21
C LYS A 913 19.81 -45.39 2.27
N ASP A 914 18.91 -46.17 1.69
CA ASP A 914 19.17 -47.59 1.48
C ASP A 914 19.52 -47.84 0.00
N GLY A 915 20.47 -48.75 -0.24
CA GLY A 915 20.92 -49.13 -1.58
C GLY A 915 19.97 -50.11 -2.26
N VAL A 916 19.77 -49.93 -3.57
CA VAL A 916 18.92 -50.80 -4.41
C VAL A 916 19.60 -51.11 -5.73
N MET A 917 19.05 -52.07 -6.49
CA MET A 917 19.63 -52.70 -7.69
C MET A 917 20.08 -51.76 -8.84
N ALA A 918 19.75 -50.47 -8.79
CA ALA A 918 20.11 -49.49 -9.81
C ALA A 918 20.14 -48.05 -9.30
N GLY A 919 20.16 -47.83 -7.99
CA GLY A 919 19.87 -46.52 -7.43
C GLY A 919 19.99 -46.41 -5.91
N PHE A 920 19.47 -45.30 -5.38
CA PHE A 920 19.14 -45.12 -3.97
C PHE A 920 17.63 -45.01 -3.78
N LEU A 921 17.13 -45.51 -2.66
CA LEU A 921 15.73 -45.39 -2.25
C LEU A 921 15.55 -44.32 -1.18
N THR A 922 14.49 -43.52 -1.29
CA THR A 922 14.14 -42.46 -0.32
C THR A 922 13.23 -43.03 0.78
N ILE A 923 13.78 -43.29 1.96
CA ILE A 923 13.11 -44.12 3.01
C ILE A 923 12.07 -43.35 3.84
N GLU A 924 12.24 -42.04 3.97
CA GLU A 924 11.34 -41.13 4.68
C GLU A 924 10.90 -40.00 3.72
N ARG A 925 9.70 -39.44 3.92
CA ARG A 925 9.23 -38.31 3.09
C ARG A 925 10.15 -37.10 3.31
N GLY A 926 10.64 -36.52 2.22
CA GLY A 926 11.52 -35.34 2.28
C GLY A 926 10.72 -34.06 2.42
N GLU A 927 10.47 -33.59 3.65
CA GLU A 927 9.72 -32.35 3.94
C GLU A 927 10.31 -31.12 3.21
N GLU A 928 11.64 -31.02 3.11
CA GLU A 928 12.35 -29.95 2.39
C GLU A 928 12.51 -30.17 0.87
N THR A 929 12.22 -31.37 0.35
CA THR A 929 12.60 -31.77 -1.04
C THR A 929 11.48 -32.40 -1.85
N GLY A 930 10.23 -32.29 -1.39
CA GLY A 930 9.05 -32.74 -2.12
C GLY A 930 8.98 -34.24 -2.46
N ARG A 931 9.89 -35.10 -1.98
CA ARG A 931 9.92 -36.52 -2.35
C ARG A 931 8.96 -37.36 -1.53
N GLY A 932 8.17 -38.19 -2.21
CA GLY A 932 7.44 -39.28 -1.61
C GLY A 932 8.35 -40.37 -1.03
N LYS A 933 7.83 -41.11 -0.05
CA LYS A 933 8.46 -42.30 0.51
C LYS A 933 8.51 -43.38 -0.58
N GLY A 934 9.66 -44.04 -0.72
CA GLY A 934 9.91 -45.00 -1.79
C GLY A 934 10.27 -44.35 -3.14
N THR A 935 10.58 -43.05 -3.18
CA THR A 935 11.13 -42.43 -4.41
C THR A 935 12.48 -43.07 -4.75
N LEU A 936 12.56 -43.72 -5.91
CA LEU A 936 13.77 -44.29 -6.49
C LEU A 936 14.50 -43.22 -7.30
N TRP A 937 15.82 -43.08 -7.12
CA TRP A 937 16.59 -42.08 -7.89
C TRP A 937 18.06 -42.46 -8.07
N TRP A 938 18.69 -41.86 -9.09
CA TRP A 938 20.14 -41.93 -9.30
C TRP A 938 20.68 -40.70 -10.05
N MET A 939 22.00 -40.66 -10.25
CA MET A 939 22.68 -39.60 -11.00
C MET A 939 23.82 -40.14 -11.89
N GLY A 940 23.98 -39.53 -13.07
CA GLY A 940 25.09 -39.76 -14.01
C GLY A 940 26.15 -38.68 -13.91
N LEU A 941 27.40 -39.03 -14.25
CA LEU A 941 28.57 -38.16 -14.08
C LEU A 941 28.41 -36.76 -14.71
N CYS A 942 27.78 -36.68 -15.88
CA CYS A 942 27.52 -35.44 -16.62
C CYS A 942 26.47 -34.50 -15.97
N ASN A 943 26.27 -34.57 -14.65
CA ASN A 943 25.20 -33.85 -13.94
C ASN A 943 23.81 -34.14 -14.54
N CYS A 944 23.57 -35.42 -14.81
CA CYS A 944 22.29 -35.98 -15.21
C CYS A 944 21.61 -36.62 -13.99
N TYR A 945 20.32 -36.39 -13.79
CA TYR A 945 19.56 -36.86 -12.62
C TYR A 945 18.22 -37.43 -13.07
N TRP A 946 17.79 -38.55 -12.50
CA TRP A 946 16.46 -39.12 -12.74
C TRP A 946 15.83 -39.66 -11.46
N TRP A 947 14.55 -39.37 -11.26
CA TRP A 947 13.77 -39.79 -10.08
C TRP A 947 12.43 -40.41 -10.54
N VAL A 948 11.94 -41.42 -9.80
CA VAL A 948 10.61 -42.04 -9.97
C VAL A 948 9.90 -42.09 -8.63
N ASP A 949 8.81 -41.33 -8.48
CA ASP A 949 8.01 -41.23 -7.26
C ASP A 949 6.66 -41.93 -7.47
N ARG A 950 6.55 -43.14 -6.92
CA ARG A 950 5.31 -43.94 -6.94
C ARG A 950 4.22 -43.38 -6.02
N GLU A 951 4.58 -42.65 -4.96
CA GLU A 951 3.61 -42.08 -4.01
C GLU A 951 2.92 -40.85 -4.63
N ARG A 952 3.68 -39.99 -5.31
CA ARG A 952 3.15 -38.81 -6.02
C ARG A 952 2.70 -39.10 -7.46
N GLY A 953 3.03 -40.27 -8.02
CA GLY A 953 2.54 -40.70 -9.34
C GLY A 953 3.22 -39.99 -10.52
N GLY A 954 4.50 -39.61 -10.37
CA GLY A 954 5.27 -38.86 -11.37
C GLY A 954 6.75 -39.24 -11.41
N CYS A 955 7.41 -38.93 -12.53
CA CYS A 955 8.83 -39.15 -12.71
C CYS A 955 9.47 -38.08 -13.59
N TRP A 956 10.77 -37.85 -13.45
CA TRP A 956 11.46 -36.79 -14.19
C TRP A 956 12.93 -37.08 -14.47
N TYR A 957 13.44 -36.39 -15.48
CA TYR A 957 14.85 -36.34 -15.86
C TYR A 957 15.33 -34.88 -15.94
N ALA A 958 16.49 -34.59 -15.36
CA ALA A 958 17.20 -33.33 -15.51
C ALA A 958 18.61 -33.57 -16.07
N GLY A 959 18.92 -32.98 -17.22
CA GLY A 959 20.24 -33.01 -17.83
C GLY A 959 20.86 -31.62 -17.82
N ARG A 960 22.03 -31.47 -17.20
CA ARG A 960 22.81 -30.22 -17.25
C ARG A 960 23.91 -30.36 -18.31
N ALA A 961 23.95 -29.48 -19.31
CA ALA A 961 25.00 -29.56 -20.32
C ALA A 961 26.38 -29.27 -19.73
N GLY A 962 27.26 -30.26 -19.81
CA GLY A 962 28.68 -30.17 -19.51
C GLY A 962 29.02 -29.57 -18.16
N ALA A 963 28.93 -30.38 -17.12
CA ALA A 963 29.86 -30.30 -16.00
C ALA A 963 30.46 -31.70 -15.82
N ALA A 964 31.75 -31.86 -16.10
CA ALA A 964 32.51 -33.07 -15.79
C ALA A 964 32.59 -33.31 -14.27
N GLU A 965 32.44 -32.24 -13.48
CA GLU A 965 32.46 -32.22 -12.02
C GLU A 965 31.17 -32.80 -11.41
N TRP A 966 31.19 -34.04 -10.92
CA TRP A 966 30.14 -34.60 -10.05
C TRP A 966 30.00 -33.78 -8.77
N GLY A 967 28.80 -33.78 -8.17
CA GLY A 967 28.52 -33.00 -6.94
C GLY A 967 28.30 -31.50 -7.15
N CYS A 968 28.63 -30.92 -8.31
CA CYS A 968 28.43 -29.49 -8.62
C CYS A 968 26.96 -29.03 -8.73
N GLY A 969 25.99 -29.90 -8.39
CA GLY A 969 24.58 -29.55 -8.14
C GLY A 969 24.26 -29.10 -6.71
N GLY A 970 25.16 -29.33 -5.73
CA GLY A 970 24.90 -29.03 -4.32
C GLY A 970 24.87 -27.53 -3.93
N GLY A 971 25.38 -26.66 -4.81
CA GLY A 971 25.55 -25.21 -4.58
C GLY A 971 24.40 -24.35 -5.12
N GLY A 972 23.17 -24.58 -4.63
CA GLY A 972 22.04 -23.66 -4.78
C GLY A 972 21.16 -23.80 -6.04
N GLY A 973 19.88 -24.10 -5.82
CA GLY A 973 18.77 -23.70 -6.69
C GLY A 973 17.83 -24.79 -7.23
N LEU A 974 18.13 -26.08 -7.07
CA LEU A 974 17.35 -27.19 -7.68
C LEU A 974 16.79 -28.23 -6.68
N GLY A 975 16.77 -27.91 -5.38
CA GLY A 975 16.01 -28.63 -4.36
C GLY A 975 15.67 -27.65 -3.25
N GLY A 976 14.42 -27.17 -3.21
CA GLY A 976 13.98 -26.05 -2.36
C GLY A 976 13.82 -24.67 -3.03
N GLY A 977 14.24 -24.49 -4.28
CA GLY A 977 14.07 -23.22 -5.04
C GLY A 977 12.96 -23.23 -6.09
N GLY A 978 12.52 -24.42 -6.53
CA GLY A 978 11.51 -24.61 -7.58
C GLY A 978 10.32 -25.47 -7.16
N GLU A 979 10.25 -25.88 -5.89
CA GLU A 979 9.23 -26.80 -5.35
C GLU A 979 8.17 -26.05 -4.51
N GLY A 980 8.38 -24.76 -4.22
CA GLY A 980 7.41 -23.88 -3.55
C GLY A 980 6.53 -23.07 -4.52
N GLY A 981 6.40 -23.49 -5.78
CA GLY A 981 5.79 -22.67 -6.83
C GLY A 981 5.56 -23.37 -8.17
N LEU A 982 5.17 -24.66 -8.14
CA LEU A 982 4.68 -25.43 -9.30
C LEU A 982 3.68 -26.50 -8.82
#